data_AF-A0A536Y8B9-F1
#
_entry.id   AF-A0A536Y8B9-F1
#
_cell.length_a   1.000
_cell.length_b   1.000
_cell.length_c   1.000
_cell.angle_alpha   90.00
_cell.angle_beta   90.00
_cell.angle_gamma   90.00
#
_symmetry.space_group_name_H-M   'P 1'
#
loop_
_entity.id
_entity.type
_entity.pdbx_description
1 polymer ?
#
loop_
_entity_poly.entity_id
_entity_poly.type
_entity_poly.pdbx_seq_one_letter_code
_entity_poly.pdbx_strand_id
1 'polypeptide(L)'
;MPLRHARRDHARDQARPEPARIGGAMDRRDFLKMSFAASGGLVVSFSLPPIDALAQSAGKPALVPNELDSWIAVLPDGRVNAFFGKMDMGQGLDVAVAQIVAEELDVGFDKVSVLMGDTASSCNQGGASGSTGTSNGARLLRKAAAEARRVLVERAADRLGAPAAELRVEDGTVVSPRGKTTYAELVGGRYFHHQVQWNQQTGNPMDISVPAKPKPPAEYKVVGKPLARRDVAWKLYGTGEYVTDVRVPGMVHARVIRPPRAACSVRGVDESSIKGIRGARVVREKDFVAVVAPREWDAVRAAQQLKIDWHYDAKAFPAMDALHEHIRAAKAVKREEPVKQGDVEAALKASGVRVIEAEYEWPFQSHASMGPACALADVKADRCTVWTGSQKPHYTRDGVAKLLDMPPEKVRAVWVPGPGSYGRNDAGDAALDAAFLSRAVAKPVRVQGMRADGTAWDPKAPAAVHRARAALDASGKVIAYDFLAKGFSRQQIATNESNPADSLLGQALGLTPKGNQIYGTPGESYGFENKRLAWETIAPLVVAGCSPLRTSHLRDPVGPDIHFASEQFIDELAHAAGEDPVAFRLRYLTNPRHAAVVKAAAEKARWSSLGKGKGIAFADRNGTAVAVVAEVEVDRASGRIWAKRFTVAHDCGLVINPLTLRQTIEGNVVQGLSRTLF
;
A
#
# COMPACT_ATOMS: atom_id res chain seq x y z
N MET A 1 6.79 -31.99 -4.83
CA MET A 1 7.59 -32.17 -3.60
C MET A 1 7.67 -30.81 -2.91
N PRO A 2 7.51 -30.75 -1.58
CA PRO A 2 7.67 -29.53 -0.79
C PRO A 2 9.04 -28.88 -1.02
N LEU A 3 9.10 -27.54 -1.01
CA LEU A 3 10.33 -26.78 -1.32
C LEU A 3 11.51 -27.14 -0.41
N ARG A 4 11.27 -27.59 0.83
CA ARG A 4 12.32 -28.02 1.78
C ARG A 4 13.13 -29.24 1.35
N HIS A 5 12.59 -30.06 0.43
CA HIS A 5 13.26 -31.27 -0.06
C HIS A 5 14.01 -31.05 -1.37
N ALA A 6 13.98 -29.82 -1.92
CA ALA A 6 14.92 -29.44 -2.97
C ALA A 6 16.29 -29.21 -2.32
N ARG A 7 17.27 -30.07 -2.63
CA ARG A 7 18.63 -29.95 -2.08
C ARG A 7 19.19 -28.55 -2.36
N ARG A 8 19.62 -27.86 -1.29
CA ARG A 8 20.51 -26.69 -1.36
C ARG A 8 21.90 -27.19 -1.74
N ASP A 9 22.36 -26.86 -2.93
CA ASP A 9 23.79 -26.66 -3.19
C ASP A 9 23.94 -25.29 -3.86
N HIS A 10 24.10 -24.26 -3.02
CA HIS A 10 24.64 -22.97 -3.46
C HIS A 10 26.06 -22.86 -2.89
N ALA A 11 27.00 -23.56 -3.53
CA ALA A 11 28.38 -23.12 -3.51
C ALA A 11 28.45 -21.81 -4.31
N ARG A 12 28.87 -20.74 -3.64
CA ARG A 12 29.29 -19.48 -4.28
C ARG A 12 30.52 -19.78 -5.12
N ASP A 13 30.47 -19.49 -6.41
CA ASP A 13 31.68 -19.23 -7.19
C ASP A 13 31.59 -17.85 -7.85
N GLN A 14 32.57 -17.02 -7.50
CA GLN A 14 32.88 -15.77 -8.18
C GLN A 14 33.68 -16.11 -9.44
N ALA A 15 33.15 -15.81 -10.62
CA ALA A 15 33.97 -15.57 -11.80
C ALA A 15 33.20 -14.64 -12.76
N ARG A 16 33.73 -13.42 -12.93
CA ARG A 16 33.33 -12.52 -14.02
C ARG A 16 33.98 -13.02 -15.32
N PRO A 17 33.25 -13.11 -16.43
CA PRO A 17 33.85 -12.92 -17.75
C PRO A 17 33.71 -11.45 -18.18
N GLU A 18 34.79 -10.89 -18.72
CA GLU A 18 34.79 -9.59 -19.38
C GLU A 18 33.77 -9.54 -20.54
N PRO A 19 33.16 -8.37 -20.84
CA PRO A 19 32.30 -8.24 -22.00
C PRO A 19 33.11 -8.20 -23.29
N ALA A 20 32.78 -9.11 -24.21
CA ALA A 20 33.20 -9.05 -25.60
C ALA A 20 32.73 -7.75 -26.26
N ARG A 21 33.65 -7.07 -26.95
CA ARG A 21 33.39 -5.88 -27.76
C ARG A 21 32.46 -6.25 -28.93
N ILE A 22 31.29 -5.61 -29.00
CA ILE A 22 30.52 -5.49 -30.24
C ILE A 22 30.56 -4.02 -30.64
N GLY A 23 31.22 -3.75 -31.76
CA GLY A 23 31.37 -2.42 -32.34
C GLY A 23 30.08 -1.93 -32.98
N GLY A 24 29.85 -0.62 -32.87
CA GLY A 24 28.72 0.11 -33.45
C GLY A 24 28.36 1.33 -32.62
N ALA A 25 29.30 2.25 -32.42
CA ALA A 25 29.05 3.49 -31.69
C ALA A 25 28.50 4.57 -32.65
N MET A 26 27.24 4.95 -32.47
CA MET A 26 26.79 6.31 -32.83
C MET A 26 27.23 7.24 -31.69
N ASP A 27 28.05 8.24 -32.00
CA ASP A 27 28.54 9.20 -31.02
C ASP A 27 27.41 10.17 -30.60
N ARG A 28 27.42 10.61 -29.33
CA ARG A 28 26.50 11.60 -28.75
C ARG A 28 26.45 12.90 -29.56
N ARG A 29 27.51 13.22 -30.30
CA ARG A 29 27.59 14.38 -31.20
C ARG A 29 26.75 14.24 -32.47
N ASP A 30 26.53 13.03 -32.97
CA ASP A 30 25.76 12.81 -34.20
C ASP A 30 24.25 12.77 -33.92
N PHE A 31 23.85 12.30 -32.73
CA PHE A 31 22.45 12.41 -32.26
C PHE A 31 22.02 13.88 -32.10
N LEU A 32 22.88 14.73 -31.54
CA LEU A 32 22.58 16.15 -31.35
C LEU A 32 22.53 16.92 -32.68
N LYS A 33 23.26 16.50 -33.72
CA LYS A 33 23.20 17.14 -35.05
C LYS A 33 21.93 16.77 -35.81
N MET A 34 21.43 15.55 -35.66
CA MET A 34 20.14 15.13 -36.26
C MET A 34 18.92 15.82 -35.64
N SER A 35 19.00 16.26 -34.37
CA SER A 35 17.90 16.97 -33.70
C SER A 35 17.79 18.46 -34.06
N PHE A 36 18.78 19.07 -34.72
CA PHE A 36 18.77 20.50 -35.07
C PHE A 36 18.38 20.81 -36.52
N ALA A 37 18.15 19.80 -37.36
CA ALA A 37 17.72 19.97 -38.75
C ALA A 37 16.19 19.94 -38.95
N ALA A 38 15.41 19.67 -37.89
CA ALA A 38 13.96 19.76 -37.91
C ALA A 38 13.53 21.04 -37.17
N SER A 39 13.31 22.11 -37.92
CA SER A 39 12.71 23.35 -37.43
C SER A 39 11.30 23.09 -36.88
N GLY A 40 11.18 22.95 -35.57
CA GLY A 40 9.92 22.86 -34.84
C GLY A 40 10.22 22.96 -33.36
N GLY A 41 10.04 24.15 -32.77
CA GLY A 41 10.41 24.44 -31.40
C GLY A 41 9.85 23.41 -30.41
N LEU A 42 10.73 22.78 -29.64
CA LEU A 42 10.35 22.01 -28.47
C LEU A 42 9.79 22.99 -27.43
N VAL A 43 8.47 23.18 -27.44
CA VAL A 43 7.77 23.82 -26.33
C VAL A 43 7.74 22.82 -25.19
N VAL A 44 8.72 22.91 -24.29
CA VAL A 44 8.61 22.29 -22.96
C VAL A 44 7.54 23.09 -22.22
N SER A 45 6.28 22.65 -22.29
CA SER A 45 5.22 23.23 -21.49
C SER A 45 5.43 22.79 -20.04
N PHE A 46 5.84 23.73 -19.19
CA PHE A 46 5.78 23.55 -17.74
C PHE A 46 4.32 23.75 -17.33
N SER A 47 3.57 22.67 -17.17
CA SER A 47 2.30 22.76 -16.46
C SER A 47 2.61 23.14 -15.01
N LEU A 48 2.06 24.27 -14.56
CA LEU A 48 1.85 24.49 -13.13
C LEU A 48 0.94 23.35 -12.62
N PRO A 49 1.05 22.89 -11.36
CA PRO A 49 0.13 21.91 -10.81
C PRO A 49 -1.29 22.39 -11.09
N PRO A 50 -2.25 21.51 -11.44
CA PRO A 50 -3.55 21.93 -11.96
C PRO A 50 -4.17 22.93 -10.99
N ILE A 51 -4.08 24.21 -11.38
CA ILE A 51 -4.67 25.34 -10.68
C ILE A 51 -6.18 25.14 -10.58
N ASP A 52 -6.75 24.30 -11.47
CA ASP A 52 -8.14 23.86 -11.46
C ASP A 52 -8.57 23.17 -10.16
N ALA A 53 -7.70 22.38 -9.49
CA ALA A 53 -8.07 21.78 -8.21
C ALA A 53 -8.13 22.83 -7.07
N LEU A 54 -7.29 23.87 -7.15
CA LEU A 54 -7.33 25.02 -6.23
C LEU A 54 -8.55 25.90 -6.51
N ALA A 55 -8.88 26.15 -7.78
CA ALA A 55 -10.05 26.92 -8.19
C ALA A 55 -11.37 26.21 -7.85
N GLN A 56 -11.43 24.88 -7.93
CA GLN A 56 -12.61 24.08 -7.54
C GLN A 56 -12.82 24.01 -6.02
N SER A 57 -11.81 24.36 -5.22
CA SER A 57 -11.93 24.44 -3.75
C SER A 57 -12.32 25.83 -3.24
N ALA A 58 -12.22 26.86 -4.08
CA ALA A 58 -12.57 28.22 -3.72
C ALA A 58 -14.09 28.33 -3.48
N GLY A 59 -14.49 28.60 -2.24
CA GLY A 59 -15.88 28.75 -1.84
C GLY A 59 -16.54 27.50 -1.26
N LYS A 60 -15.82 26.37 -1.12
CA LYS A 60 -16.36 25.16 -0.48
C LYS A 60 -16.72 25.43 1.00
N PRO A 61 -17.86 24.93 1.53
CA PRO A 61 -18.16 24.99 2.96
C PRO A 61 -17.09 24.28 3.78
N ALA A 62 -17.04 24.56 5.08
CA ALA A 62 -16.15 23.84 5.99
C ALA A 62 -16.33 22.32 5.83
N LEU A 63 -15.24 21.55 5.92
CA LEU A 63 -15.29 20.09 5.87
C LEU A 63 -15.92 19.54 7.15
N VAL A 64 -17.24 19.47 7.18
CA VAL A 64 -18.01 18.92 8.29
C VAL A 64 -18.63 17.58 7.88
N PRO A 65 -18.25 16.44 8.49
CA PRO A 65 -18.68 15.12 8.04
C PRO A 65 -20.20 14.87 8.04
N ASN A 66 -20.96 15.65 8.82
CA ASN A 66 -22.42 15.65 8.87
C ASN A 66 -23.07 16.51 7.76
N GLU A 67 -22.31 17.11 6.85
CA GLU A 67 -22.84 17.86 5.71
C GLU A 67 -22.65 17.06 4.42
N LEU A 68 -23.70 16.96 3.61
CA LEU A 68 -23.64 16.27 2.31
C LEU A 68 -22.58 16.90 1.37
N ASP A 69 -22.40 18.21 1.44
CA ASP A 69 -21.43 18.99 0.67
C ASP A 69 -19.96 18.65 0.95
N SER A 70 -19.68 18.00 2.08
CA SER A 70 -18.36 17.47 2.38
C SER A 70 -17.98 16.28 1.49
N TRP A 71 -18.97 15.61 0.90
CA TRP A 71 -18.81 14.35 0.18
C TRP A 71 -19.00 14.50 -1.33
N ILE A 72 -20.00 15.28 -1.76
CA ILE A 72 -20.37 15.42 -3.17
C ILE A 72 -20.79 16.85 -3.49
N ALA A 73 -20.45 17.34 -4.68
CA ALA A 73 -20.98 18.56 -5.26
C ALA A 73 -21.45 18.33 -6.70
N VAL A 74 -22.55 18.99 -7.10
CA VAL A 74 -22.98 19.08 -8.50
C VAL A 74 -22.60 20.47 -9.01
N LEU A 75 -21.86 20.51 -10.11
CA LEU A 75 -21.38 21.74 -10.72
C LEU A 75 -22.45 22.39 -11.61
N PRO A 76 -22.33 23.71 -11.92
CA PRO A 76 -23.29 24.41 -12.77
C PRO A 76 -23.45 23.83 -14.18
N ASP A 77 -22.47 23.08 -14.67
CA ASP A 77 -22.52 22.37 -15.97
C ASP A 77 -23.04 20.93 -15.87
N GLY A 78 -23.49 20.50 -14.70
CA GLY A 78 -24.02 19.16 -14.44
C GLY A 78 -22.96 18.09 -14.17
N ARG A 79 -21.66 18.42 -14.16
CA ARG A 79 -20.62 17.51 -13.66
C ARG A 79 -20.72 17.33 -12.15
N VAL A 80 -20.13 16.26 -11.65
CA VAL A 80 -20.15 15.87 -10.25
C VAL A 80 -18.72 15.77 -9.72
N ASN A 81 -18.45 16.44 -8.60
CA ASN A 81 -17.23 16.26 -7.84
C ASN A 81 -17.50 15.36 -6.63
N ALA A 82 -16.78 14.24 -6.53
CA ALA A 82 -16.78 13.36 -5.37
C ALA A 82 -15.52 13.62 -4.54
N PHE A 83 -15.69 14.02 -3.28
CA PHE A 83 -14.60 14.33 -2.37
C PHE A 83 -14.21 13.10 -1.57
N PHE A 84 -13.07 12.51 -1.94
CA PHE A 84 -12.63 11.23 -1.42
C PHE A 84 -11.41 11.42 -0.52
N GLY A 85 -11.59 11.11 0.77
CA GLY A 85 -10.57 11.27 1.81
C GLY A 85 -9.40 10.27 1.74
N LYS A 86 -9.43 9.37 0.75
CA LYS A 86 -8.38 8.38 0.46
C LYS A 86 -7.73 8.71 -0.89
N MET A 87 -6.86 7.83 -1.37
CA MET A 87 -6.03 8.02 -2.56
C MET A 87 -5.81 6.69 -3.27
N ASP A 88 -5.39 6.78 -4.53
CA ASP A 88 -5.14 5.63 -5.39
C ASP A 88 -3.64 5.36 -5.47
N MET A 89 -3.22 4.16 -5.08
CA MET A 89 -1.81 3.75 -5.14
C MET A 89 -1.49 2.95 -6.41
N GLY A 90 -2.29 3.15 -7.46
CA GLY A 90 -2.16 2.51 -8.75
C GLY A 90 -3.07 1.29 -8.94
N GLN A 91 -4.17 1.18 -8.18
CA GLN A 91 -5.17 0.12 -8.34
C GLN A 91 -6.36 0.53 -9.21
N GLY A 92 -6.54 1.82 -9.54
CA GLY A 92 -7.71 2.30 -10.29
C GLY A 92 -8.91 2.63 -9.39
N LEU A 93 -8.63 3.11 -8.18
CA LEU A 93 -9.62 3.50 -7.19
C LEU A 93 -10.43 4.73 -7.63
N ASP A 94 -9.81 5.66 -8.37
CA ASP A 94 -10.50 6.78 -9.02
C ASP A 94 -11.69 6.27 -9.86
N VAL A 95 -11.42 5.36 -10.79
CA VAL A 95 -12.46 4.78 -11.67
C VAL A 95 -13.51 4.01 -10.86
N ALA A 96 -13.11 3.22 -9.87
CA ALA A 96 -14.05 2.47 -9.04
C ALA A 96 -15.00 3.39 -8.24
N VAL A 97 -14.48 4.45 -7.63
CA VAL A 97 -15.28 5.43 -6.88
C VAL A 97 -16.17 6.23 -7.84
N ALA A 98 -15.66 6.64 -9.00
CA ALA A 98 -16.45 7.32 -10.02
C ALA A 98 -17.61 6.45 -10.52
N GLN A 99 -17.40 5.14 -10.75
CA GLN A 99 -18.48 4.22 -11.12
C GLN A 99 -19.55 4.13 -10.05
N ILE A 100 -19.16 4.02 -8.78
CA ILE A 100 -20.09 3.96 -7.64
C ILE A 100 -20.93 5.25 -7.55
N VAL A 101 -20.31 6.41 -7.65
CA VAL A 101 -21.00 7.70 -7.57
C VAL A 101 -21.90 7.92 -8.78
N ALA A 102 -21.44 7.58 -10.00
CA ALA A 102 -22.22 7.68 -11.22
C ALA A 102 -23.46 6.79 -11.18
N GLU A 103 -23.29 5.54 -10.73
CA GLU A 103 -24.37 4.58 -10.53
C GLU A 103 -25.44 5.10 -9.59
N GLU A 104 -25.04 5.61 -8.42
CA GLU A 104 -25.99 6.11 -7.44
C GLU A 104 -26.60 7.47 -7.85
N LEU A 105 -25.97 8.28 -8.68
CA LEU A 105 -26.56 9.55 -9.11
C LEU A 105 -27.39 9.46 -10.40
N ASP A 106 -27.34 8.33 -11.12
CA ASP A 106 -27.88 8.22 -12.49
C ASP A 106 -27.27 9.25 -13.44
N VAL A 107 -25.95 9.42 -13.40
CA VAL A 107 -25.18 10.30 -14.31
C VAL A 107 -24.18 9.49 -15.14
N GLY A 108 -23.75 10.04 -16.27
CA GLY A 108 -22.65 9.52 -17.06
C GLY A 108 -21.36 9.39 -16.24
N PHE A 109 -20.63 8.31 -16.44
CA PHE A 109 -19.35 8.06 -15.75
C PHE A 109 -18.35 9.20 -15.96
N ASP A 110 -18.29 9.74 -17.18
CA ASP A 110 -17.44 10.86 -17.60
C ASP A 110 -17.80 12.19 -16.91
N LYS A 111 -19.01 12.33 -16.38
CA LYS A 111 -19.41 13.51 -15.60
C LYS A 111 -18.87 13.51 -14.17
N VAL A 112 -18.37 12.38 -13.66
CA VAL A 112 -17.88 12.26 -12.28
C VAL A 112 -16.36 12.44 -12.21
N SER A 113 -15.91 13.42 -11.43
CA SER A 113 -14.51 13.63 -11.05
C SER A 113 -14.31 13.26 -9.59
N VAL A 114 -13.26 12.48 -9.28
CA VAL A 114 -12.93 12.11 -7.90
C VAL A 114 -11.74 12.93 -7.43
N LEU A 115 -11.97 13.80 -6.44
CA LEU A 115 -10.94 14.62 -5.82
C LEU A 115 -10.39 13.86 -4.61
N MET A 116 -9.11 13.48 -4.67
CA MET A 116 -8.51 12.52 -3.74
C MET A 116 -7.30 13.08 -3.00
N GLY A 117 -7.14 12.68 -1.75
CA GLY A 117 -5.88 12.79 -1.01
C GLY A 117 -5.43 14.21 -0.65
N ASP A 118 -6.30 15.21 -0.76
CA ASP A 118 -6.06 16.57 -0.27
C ASP A 118 -6.86 16.84 1.00
N THR A 119 -6.13 17.15 2.06
CA THR A 119 -6.68 17.38 3.40
C THR A 119 -7.48 18.69 3.53
N ALA A 120 -7.38 19.60 2.56
CA ALA A 120 -8.20 20.81 2.49
C ALA A 120 -9.55 20.58 1.78
N SER A 121 -9.69 19.50 1.00
CA SER A 121 -10.89 19.26 0.20
C SER A 121 -11.69 18.03 0.61
N SER A 122 -11.19 17.21 1.54
CA SER A 122 -11.83 15.94 1.92
C SER A 122 -11.78 15.66 3.42
N CYS A 123 -12.82 15.00 3.93
CA CYS A 123 -12.83 14.49 5.31
C CYS A 123 -11.77 13.38 5.51
N ASN A 124 -11.27 13.22 6.73
CA ASN A 124 -10.32 12.16 7.05
C ASN A 124 -10.98 10.78 7.07
N GLN A 125 -11.02 10.11 5.92
CA GLN A 125 -11.47 8.72 5.75
C GLN A 125 -10.36 7.68 6.05
N GLY A 126 -9.20 8.13 6.56
CA GLY A 126 -8.04 7.29 6.86
C GLY A 126 -7.16 6.97 5.65
N GLY A 127 -6.27 6.00 5.83
CA GLY A 127 -5.27 5.62 4.83
C GLY A 127 -5.75 4.53 3.89
N ALA A 128 -5.09 4.34 2.75
CA ALA A 128 -5.30 3.16 1.93
C ALA A 128 -4.58 1.93 2.51
N SER A 129 -5.30 0.86 2.80
CA SER A 129 -4.77 -0.45 3.21
C SER A 129 -5.88 -1.50 3.14
N GLY A 130 -5.56 -2.78 2.86
CA GLY A 130 -6.52 -3.89 2.94
C GLY A 130 -7.84 -3.64 2.21
N SER A 131 -7.80 -3.02 1.03
CA SER A 131 -8.97 -2.63 0.22
C SER A 131 -9.94 -1.64 0.87
N THR A 132 -9.58 -1.01 2.00
CA THR A 132 -10.42 0.02 2.67
C THR A 132 -10.75 1.23 1.81
N GLY A 133 -10.03 1.44 0.69
CA GLY A 133 -10.43 2.37 -0.37
C GLY A 133 -11.86 2.11 -0.84
N THR A 134 -12.14 0.88 -1.25
CA THR A 134 -13.44 0.45 -1.77
C THR A 134 -14.38 0.02 -0.65
N SER A 135 -13.93 -0.84 0.27
CA SER A 135 -14.82 -1.46 1.28
C SER A 135 -15.29 -0.49 2.37
N ASN A 136 -14.52 0.57 2.63
CA ASN A 136 -14.87 1.61 3.59
C ASN A 136 -15.11 2.94 2.87
N GLY A 137 -14.06 3.55 2.30
CA GLY A 137 -14.14 4.91 1.74
C GLY A 137 -15.25 5.07 0.70
N ALA A 138 -15.26 4.22 -0.33
CA ALA A 138 -16.25 4.30 -1.40
C ALA A 138 -17.68 4.00 -0.91
N ARG A 139 -17.85 3.25 0.19
CA ARG A 139 -19.15 3.01 0.82
C ARG A 139 -19.78 4.31 1.32
N LEU A 140 -18.99 5.22 1.87
CA LEU A 140 -19.48 6.53 2.33
C LEU A 140 -19.95 7.36 1.13
N LEU A 141 -19.15 7.40 0.07
CA LEU A 141 -19.50 8.12 -1.16
C LEU A 141 -20.74 7.52 -1.83
N ARG A 142 -20.92 6.21 -1.77
CA ARG A 142 -22.14 5.52 -2.22
C ARG A 142 -23.39 6.00 -1.47
N LYS A 143 -23.30 6.07 -0.13
CA LYS A 143 -24.39 6.57 0.72
C LYS A 143 -24.68 8.04 0.42
N ALA A 144 -23.65 8.88 0.35
CA ALA A 144 -23.78 10.29 0.02
C ALA A 144 -24.41 10.50 -1.37
N ALA A 145 -24.00 9.72 -2.37
CA ALA A 145 -24.54 9.79 -3.72
C ALA A 145 -26.01 9.38 -3.78
N ALA A 146 -26.40 8.33 -3.07
CA ALA A 146 -27.80 7.92 -2.94
C ALA A 146 -28.65 9.01 -2.27
N GLU A 147 -28.11 9.66 -1.24
CA GLU A 147 -28.79 10.75 -0.53
C GLU A 147 -28.92 12.01 -1.38
N ALA A 148 -27.86 12.38 -2.09
CA ALA A 148 -27.89 13.47 -3.07
C ALA A 148 -28.95 13.23 -4.15
N ARG A 149 -29.03 12.00 -4.71
CA ARG A 149 -30.09 11.62 -5.64
C ARG A 149 -31.48 11.82 -5.03
N ARG A 150 -31.71 11.32 -3.81
CA ARG A 150 -33.01 11.46 -3.11
C ARG A 150 -33.41 12.93 -2.97
N VAL A 151 -32.50 13.77 -2.45
CA VAL A 151 -32.73 15.21 -2.25
C VAL A 151 -33.00 15.92 -3.59
N LEU A 152 -32.29 15.57 -4.66
CA LEU A 152 -32.50 16.15 -5.98
C LEU A 152 -33.84 15.74 -6.58
N VAL A 153 -34.24 14.48 -6.45
CA VAL A 153 -35.55 13.99 -6.91
C VAL A 153 -36.68 14.66 -6.14
N GLU A 154 -36.53 14.91 -4.84
CA GLU A 154 -37.52 15.66 -4.05
C GLU A 154 -37.64 17.12 -4.51
N ARG A 155 -36.51 17.81 -4.71
CA ARG A 155 -36.53 19.17 -5.28
C ARG A 155 -37.14 19.21 -6.68
N ALA A 156 -36.94 18.16 -7.47
CA ALA A 156 -37.55 18.02 -8.78
C ALA A 156 -39.06 17.77 -8.69
N ALA A 157 -39.52 16.97 -7.72
CA ALA A 157 -40.94 16.75 -7.46
C ALA A 157 -41.67 18.07 -7.17
N ASP A 158 -41.07 18.91 -6.31
CA ASP A 158 -41.59 20.24 -6.01
C ASP A 158 -41.60 21.14 -7.26
N ARG A 159 -40.49 21.15 -8.02
CA ARG A 159 -40.35 22.00 -9.22
C ARG A 159 -41.26 21.60 -10.37
N LEU A 160 -41.47 20.31 -10.58
CA LEU A 160 -42.28 19.77 -11.68
C LEU A 160 -43.74 19.52 -11.28
N GLY A 161 -44.06 19.68 -10.00
CA GLY A 161 -45.38 19.40 -9.44
C GLY A 161 -45.83 17.96 -9.69
N ALA A 162 -44.95 16.98 -9.53
CA ALA A 162 -45.24 15.56 -9.74
C ALA A 162 -44.71 14.70 -8.57
N PRO A 163 -45.40 13.62 -8.15
CA PRO A 163 -44.92 12.77 -7.07
C PRO A 163 -43.52 12.21 -7.35
N ALA A 164 -42.63 12.20 -6.35
CA ALA A 164 -41.26 11.70 -6.50
C ALA A 164 -41.20 10.25 -7.05
N ALA A 165 -42.20 9.42 -6.73
CA ALA A 165 -42.30 8.03 -7.21
C ALA A 165 -42.57 7.90 -8.73
N GLU A 166 -43.07 8.96 -9.38
CA GLU A 166 -43.31 9.00 -10.82
C GLU A 166 -42.12 9.56 -11.61
N LEU A 167 -41.13 10.12 -10.92
CA LEU A 167 -39.95 10.72 -11.53
C LEU A 167 -38.92 9.67 -11.91
N ARG A 168 -38.27 9.90 -13.05
CA ARG A 168 -37.13 9.10 -13.52
C ARG A 168 -35.91 9.99 -13.67
N VAL A 169 -34.73 9.45 -13.43
CA VAL A 169 -33.48 10.16 -13.69
C VAL A 169 -32.79 9.55 -14.90
N GLU A 170 -32.49 10.40 -15.88
CA GLU A 170 -31.77 10.06 -17.10
C GLU A 170 -30.56 10.99 -17.23
N ASP A 171 -29.37 10.45 -16.93
CA ASP A 171 -28.08 11.15 -17.05
C ASP A 171 -28.06 12.54 -16.35
N GLY A 172 -28.53 12.57 -15.10
CA GLY A 172 -28.64 13.78 -14.27
C GLY A 172 -29.80 14.72 -14.64
N THR A 173 -30.69 14.28 -15.52
CA THR A 173 -31.95 14.96 -15.83
C THR A 173 -33.11 14.23 -15.18
N VAL A 174 -33.87 14.92 -14.33
CA VAL A 174 -35.10 14.38 -13.76
C VAL A 174 -36.24 14.63 -14.73
N VAL A 175 -36.92 13.56 -15.13
CA VAL A 175 -37.99 13.55 -16.13
C VAL A 175 -39.30 13.14 -15.48
N SER A 176 -40.36 13.87 -15.82
CA SER A 176 -41.75 13.54 -15.50
C SER A 176 -42.63 13.66 -16.74
N PRO A 177 -43.87 13.16 -16.72
CA PRO A 177 -44.84 13.43 -17.79
C PRO A 177 -45.14 14.92 -18.00
N ARG A 178 -44.86 15.77 -17.00
CA ARG A 178 -45.15 17.22 -16.99
C ARG A 178 -43.96 18.07 -17.43
N GLY A 179 -42.76 17.50 -17.58
CA GLY A 179 -41.57 18.24 -17.98
C GLY A 179 -40.28 17.60 -17.48
N LYS A 180 -39.18 18.36 -17.55
CA LYS A 180 -37.86 17.91 -17.11
C LYS A 180 -37.07 19.04 -16.46
N THR A 181 -36.13 18.68 -15.59
CA THR A 181 -35.17 19.62 -15.00
C THR A 181 -33.86 18.89 -14.71
N THR A 182 -32.74 19.60 -14.77
CA THR A 182 -31.42 19.00 -14.53
C THR A 182 -31.00 19.14 -13.07
N TYR A 183 -30.10 18.27 -12.60
CA TYR A 183 -29.47 18.44 -11.29
C TYR A 183 -28.79 19.81 -11.12
N ALA A 184 -28.15 20.32 -12.17
CA ALA A 184 -27.53 21.64 -12.14
C ALA A 184 -28.55 22.77 -11.89
N GLU A 185 -29.72 22.71 -12.53
CA GLU A 185 -30.82 23.66 -12.30
C GLU A 185 -31.39 23.56 -10.88
N LEU A 186 -31.53 22.35 -10.35
CA LEU A 186 -32.06 22.09 -9.00
C LEU A 186 -31.12 22.57 -7.89
N VAL A 187 -29.81 22.46 -8.12
CA VAL A 187 -28.78 22.96 -7.21
C VAL A 187 -28.62 24.47 -7.38
N GLY A 188 -28.69 24.97 -8.62
CA GLY A 188 -28.69 26.40 -8.93
C GLY A 188 -27.39 27.11 -8.54
N GLY A 189 -26.25 26.42 -8.65
CA GLY A 189 -24.94 26.96 -8.25
C GLY A 189 -24.74 27.11 -6.73
N ARG A 190 -25.61 26.49 -5.91
CA ARG A 190 -25.52 26.50 -4.45
C ARG A 190 -25.01 25.15 -3.91
N TYR A 191 -24.87 25.06 -2.60
CA TYR A 191 -24.61 23.81 -1.88
C TYR A 191 -25.92 23.10 -1.53
N PHE A 192 -25.84 21.81 -1.21
CA PHE A 192 -26.99 21.02 -0.77
C PHE A 192 -27.55 21.56 0.56
N HIS A 193 -26.68 21.95 1.50
CA HIS A 193 -27.02 22.31 2.88
C HIS A 193 -27.89 21.24 3.56
N HIS A 194 -27.52 19.98 3.33
CA HIS A 194 -28.27 18.82 3.78
C HIS A 194 -27.48 18.04 4.83
N GLN A 195 -28.07 17.88 6.01
CA GLN A 195 -27.46 17.15 7.12
C GLN A 195 -27.53 15.64 6.91
N VAL A 196 -26.43 14.96 7.19
CA VAL A 196 -26.35 13.50 7.30
C VAL A 196 -25.89 13.12 8.69
N GLN A 197 -26.31 11.95 9.18
CA GLN A 197 -25.82 11.43 10.45
C GLN A 197 -24.42 10.84 10.25
N TRP A 198 -23.56 10.94 11.25
CA TRP A 198 -22.24 10.31 11.21
C TRP A 198 -21.85 9.77 12.58
N ASN A 199 -20.93 8.81 12.59
CA ASN A 199 -20.54 8.08 13.79
C ASN A 199 -19.51 8.80 14.68
N GLN A 200 -19.19 10.07 14.39
CA GLN A 200 -18.19 10.88 15.12
C GLN A 200 -16.79 10.23 15.17
N GLN A 201 -16.48 9.31 14.27
CA GLN A 201 -15.17 8.69 14.15
C GLN A 201 -14.44 9.23 12.92
N THR A 202 -13.13 9.35 13.05
CA THR A 202 -12.23 9.70 11.93
C THR A 202 -11.38 8.50 11.52
N GLY A 203 -10.85 8.53 10.31
CA GLY A 203 -10.00 7.48 9.80
C GLY A 203 -10.80 6.35 9.15
N ASN A 204 -10.23 5.14 9.13
CA ASN A 204 -10.88 3.97 8.51
C ASN A 204 -12.23 3.57 9.13
N PRO A 205 -12.51 3.81 10.42
CA PRO A 205 -13.82 3.55 11.03
C PRO A 205 -14.92 4.57 10.70
N MET A 206 -14.57 5.71 10.07
CA MET A 206 -15.54 6.76 9.74
C MET A 206 -16.71 6.20 8.91
N ASP A 207 -17.94 6.59 9.27
CA ASP A 207 -19.14 6.22 8.52
C ASP A 207 -20.22 7.28 8.64
N ILE A 208 -21.07 7.36 7.61
CA ILE A 208 -22.29 8.19 7.59
C ILE A 208 -23.53 7.30 7.52
N SER A 209 -24.67 7.82 7.98
CA SER A 209 -25.98 7.22 7.83
C SER A 209 -26.94 8.23 7.19
N VAL A 210 -27.70 7.77 6.21
CA VAL A 210 -28.58 8.59 5.38
C VAL A 210 -29.94 7.90 5.21
N PRO A 211 -31.04 8.64 5.01
CA PRO A 211 -32.35 8.06 4.72
C PRO A 211 -32.39 7.26 3.41
N ALA A 212 -31.67 7.69 2.37
CA ALA A 212 -31.68 7.00 1.08
C ALA A 212 -31.09 5.59 1.17
N LYS A 213 -31.76 4.63 0.51
CA LYS A 213 -31.22 3.29 0.29
C LYS A 213 -30.36 3.29 -0.99
N PRO A 214 -29.08 2.90 -0.90
CA PRO A 214 -28.26 2.68 -2.09
C PRO A 214 -28.85 1.59 -3.00
N LYS A 215 -28.67 1.72 -4.32
CA LYS A 215 -29.27 0.82 -5.32
C LYS A 215 -28.81 -0.63 -5.16
N PRO A 216 -29.69 -1.64 -5.27
CA PRO A 216 -29.26 -3.03 -5.27
C PRO A 216 -28.45 -3.37 -6.55
N PRO A 217 -27.57 -4.38 -6.50
CA PRO A 217 -26.75 -4.75 -7.67
C PRO A 217 -27.54 -5.09 -8.95
N ALA A 218 -28.78 -5.55 -8.82
CA ALA A 218 -29.66 -5.86 -9.96
C ALA A 218 -30.03 -4.62 -10.79
N GLU A 219 -29.89 -3.41 -10.23
CA GLU A 219 -30.17 -2.14 -10.90
C GLU A 219 -28.92 -1.50 -11.52
N TYR A 220 -27.74 -2.09 -11.34
CA TYR A 220 -26.49 -1.47 -11.77
C TYR A 220 -26.35 -1.38 -13.29
N LYS A 221 -26.05 -0.19 -13.78
CA LYS A 221 -25.80 0.12 -15.20
C LYS A 221 -24.35 0.52 -15.48
N VAL A 222 -23.60 0.94 -14.47
CA VAL A 222 -22.23 1.47 -14.56
C VAL A 222 -21.24 0.60 -13.79
N VAL A 223 -21.56 0.23 -12.55
CA VAL A 223 -20.77 -0.69 -11.72
C VAL A 223 -20.73 -2.08 -12.39
N GLY A 224 -19.55 -2.70 -12.40
CA GLY A 224 -19.30 -3.99 -13.06
C GLY A 224 -18.78 -3.87 -14.49
N LYS A 225 -18.81 -2.67 -15.10
CA LYS A 225 -18.23 -2.44 -16.44
C LYS A 225 -16.69 -2.35 -16.39
N PRO A 226 -15.97 -2.88 -17.41
CA PRO A 226 -14.50 -2.86 -17.49
C PRO A 226 -13.95 -1.50 -17.97
N LEU A 227 -14.29 -0.42 -17.27
CA LEU A 227 -13.88 0.93 -17.69
C LEU A 227 -12.36 1.11 -17.52
N ALA A 228 -11.74 1.76 -18.51
CA ALA A 228 -10.30 2.02 -18.51
C ALA A 228 -9.91 3.06 -17.45
N ARG A 229 -8.68 2.92 -16.96
CA ARG A 229 -8.08 3.86 -16.02
C ARG A 229 -7.77 5.20 -16.68
N ARG A 230 -8.20 6.28 -16.04
CA ARG A 230 -7.96 7.67 -16.49
C ARG A 230 -6.49 8.07 -16.34
N ASP A 231 -5.75 7.42 -15.44
CA ASP A 231 -4.37 7.76 -15.14
C ASP A 231 -3.34 7.14 -16.09
N VAL A 232 -3.74 6.27 -17.02
CA VAL A 232 -2.81 5.60 -17.94
C VAL A 232 -2.28 6.56 -19.00
N ALA A 233 -3.15 7.37 -19.62
CA ALA A 233 -2.77 8.24 -20.72
C ALA A 233 -1.67 9.23 -20.32
N TRP A 234 -1.86 9.96 -19.22
CA TRP A 234 -0.87 10.96 -18.80
C TRP A 234 0.45 10.33 -18.35
N LYS A 235 0.43 9.08 -17.86
CA LYS A 235 1.65 8.33 -17.52
C LYS A 235 2.45 7.94 -18.76
N LEU A 236 1.78 7.53 -19.83
CA LEU A 236 2.42 7.17 -21.09
C LEU A 236 3.00 8.39 -21.80
N TYR A 237 2.27 9.51 -21.81
CA TYR A 237 2.69 10.74 -22.49
C TYR A 237 3.53 11.68 -21.61
N GLY A 238 3.70 11.37 -20.32
CA GLY A 238 4.46 12.22 -19.39
C GLY A 238 3.82 13.61 -19.18
N THR A 239 2.49 13.70 -19.25
CA THR A 239 1.75 14.97 -19.17
C THR A 239 1.17 15.28 -17.78
N GLY A 240 1.23 14.32 -16.86
CA GLY A 240 0.85 14.50 -15.45
C GLY A 240 2.07 14.57 -14.54
N GLU A 241 1.85 14.87 -13.27
CA GLU A 241 2.91 15.09 -12.29
C GLU A 241 3.02 13.93 -11.29
N TYR A 242 4.24 13.46 -11.07
CA TYR A 242 4.60 12.73 -9.86
C TYR A 242 5.09 13.71 -8.79
N VAL A 243 5.18 13.25 -7.54
CA VAL A 243 5.69 14.07 -6.42
C VAL A 243 7.11 14.63 -6.69
N THR A 244 7.90 13.98 -7.54
CA THR A 244 9.22 14.44 -7.99
C THR A 244 9.17 15.62 -8.95
N ASP A 245 8.03 15.84 -9.60
CA ASP A 245 7.82 16.85 -10.63
C ASP A 245 7.27 18.15 -10.05
N VAL A 246 6.68 18.10 -8.86
CA VAL A 246 6.15 19.29 -8.16
C VAL A 246 7.21 20.38 -8.06
N ARG A 247 6.83 21.60 -8.46
CA ARG A 247 7.65 22.82 -8.36
C ARG A 247 6.88 23.90 -7.62
N VAL A 248 7.52 24.58 -6.67
CA VAL A 248 7.02 25.82 -6.05
C VAL A 248 8.08 26.92 -6.14
N PRO A 249 7.67 28.20 -6.29
CA PRO A 249 8.59 29.32 -6.37
C PRO A 249 9.58 29.35 -5.19
N GLY A 250 10.86 29.53 -5.49
CA GLY A 250 11.91 29.62 -4.47
C GLY A 250 12.27 28.32 -3.77
N MET A 251 11.77 27.16 -4.23
CA MET A 251 12.11 25.88 -3.63
C MET A 251 13.62 25.58 -3.73
N VAL A 252 14.14 24.88 -2.74
CA VAL A 252 15.49 24.31 -2.72
C VAL A 252 15.42 22.79 -2.62
N HIS A 253 16.52 22.11 -2.93
CA HIS A 253 16.59 20.66 -2.98
C HIS A 253 17.46 20.14 -1.84
N ALA A 254 17.03 19.05 -1.23
CA ALA A 254 17.74 18.43 -0.13
C ALA A 254 18.02 16.95 -0.35
N ARG A 255 19.09 16.49 0.30
CA ARG A 255 19.44 15.10 0.50
C ARG A 255 19.72 14.87 1.99
N VAL A 256 18.97 13.95 2.60
CA VAL A 256 19.23 13.52 3.97
C VAL A 256 20.29 12.43 3.91
N ILE A 257 21.34 12.56 4.70
CA ILE A 257 22.44 11.60 4.75
C ILE A 257 22.11 10.63 5.88
N ARG A 258 21.64 9.44 5.51
CA ARG A 258 21.32 8.40 6.49
C ARG A 258 22.60 7.83 7.11
N PRO A 259 22.52 7.31 8.35
CA PRO A 259 23.66 6.65 8.95
C PRO A 259 24.19 5.49 8.08
N PRO A 260 25.49 5.17 8.14
CA PRO A 260 26.05 4.05 7.39
C PRO A 260 25.74 2.68 8.03
N ARG A 261 25.34 2.65 9.31
CA ARG A 261 24.99 1.45 10.09
C ARG A 261 23.84 1.78 11.06
N ALA A 262 23.26 0.76 11.68
CA ALA A 262 22.28 0.96 12.74
C ALA A 262 22.96 1.41 14.05
N ALA A 263 22.17 2.01 14.95
CA ALA A 263 22.66 2.51 16.24
C ALA A 263 23.89 3.44 16.10
N CYS A 264 23.92 4.23 15.03
CA CYS A 264 24.94 5.24 14.80
C CYS A 264 24.52 6.59 15.38
N SER A 265 25.50 7.36 15.85
CA SER A 265 25.35 8.78 16.18
C SER A 265 26.41 9.63 15.48
N VAL A 266 26.13 10.91 15.30
CA VAL A 266 27.01 11.87 14.61
C VAL A 266 27.93 12.53 15.63
N ARG A 267 29.24 12.29 15.54
CA ARG A 267 30.26 12.98 16.34
C ARG A 267 30.54 14.38 15.78
N GLY A 268 30.83 14.45 14.48
CA GLY A 268 31.21 15.70 13.81
C GLY A 268 30.83 15.72 12.34
N VAL A 269 30.72 16.92 11.78
CA VAL A 269 30.48 17.15 10.35
C VAL A 269 31.48 18.19 9.87
N ASP A 270 32.27 17.86 8.85
CA ASP A 270 33.21 18.78 8.21
C ASP A 270 32.50 19.50 7.05
N GLU A 271 31.86 20.63 7.35
CA GLU A 271 31.17 21.45 6.34
C GLU A 271 32.13 22.02 5.28
N SER A 272 33.42 22.12 5.59
CA SER A 272 34.41 22.62 4.64
C SER A 272 34.61 21.67 3.46
N SER A 273 34.23 20.39 3.61
CA SER A 273 34.34 19.39 2.55
C SER A 273 33.38 19.64 1.38
N ILE A 274 32.35 20.48 1.56
CA ILE A 274 31.41 20.89 0.50
C ILE A 274 31.55 22.35 0.07
N LYS A 275 32.57 23.08 0.55
CA LYS A 275 32.76 24.52 0.29
C LYS A 275 32.82 24.90 -1.21
N GLY A 276 33.21 23.95 -2.06
CA GLY A 276 33.28 24.14 -3.52
C GLY A 276 31.93 24.09 -4.23
N ILE A 277 30.84 23.77 -3.54
CA ILE A 277 29.49 23.66 -4.12
C ILE A 277 28.69 24.90 -3.74
N ARG A 278 28.56 25.84 -4.68
CA ARG A 278 27.94 27.14 -4.47
C ARG A 278 26.50 26.99 -3.96
N GLY A 279 26.23 27.57 -2.79
CA GLY A 279 24.88 27.63 -2.21
C GLY A 279 24.46 26.36 -1.48
N ALA A 280 25.27 25.30 -1.46
CA ALA A 280 25.04 24.15 -0.60
C ALA A 280 25.25 24.53 0.87
N ARG A 281 24.40 24.01 1.75
CA ARG A 281 24.44 24.23 3.21
C ARG A 281 24.17 22.91 3.92
N VAL A 282 24.82 22.68 5.05
CA VAL A 282 24.50 21.57 5.94
C VAL A 282 23.39 22.00 6.89
N VAL A 283 22.44 21.10 7.14
CA VAL A 283 21.51 21.20 8.27
C VAL A 283 21.77 20.01 9.17
N ARG A 284 22.13 20.27 10.43
CA ARG A 284 22.37 19.25 11.45
C ARG A 284 21.58 19.55 12.70
N GLU A 285 20.89 18.54 13.22
CA GLU A 285 20.31 18.56 14.56
C GLU A 285 20.44 17.16 15.16
N LYS A 286 21.19 17.04 16.26
CA LYS A 286 21.57 15.74 16.84
C LYS A 286 22.19 14.82 15.77
N ASP A 287 21.57 13.66 15.53
CA ASP A 287 22.02 12.66 14.56
C ASP A 287 21.40 12.86 13.15
N PHE A 288 20.49 13.83 13.00
CA PHE A 288 19.96 14.20 11.70
C PHE A 288 20.97 15.07 10.97
N VAL A 289 21.35 14.65 9.74
CA VAL A 289 22.23 15.41 8.85
C VAL A 289 21.62 15.45 7.46
N ALA A 290 21.56 16.63 6.87
CA ALA A 290 21.16 16.83 5.49
C ALA A 290 22.01 17.93 4.83
N VAL A 291 22.02 17.90 3.50
CA VAL A 291 22.49 19.02 2.68
C VAL A 291 21.31 19.63 1.93
N VAL A 292 21.33 20.95 1.78
CA VAL A 292 20.33 21.72 1.03
C VAL A 292 21.04 22.60 0.02
N ALA A 293 20.57 22.63 -1.24
CA ALA A 293 21.14 23.45 -2.30
C ALA A 293 20.06 24.00 -3.25
N PRO A 294 20.30 25.13 -3.95
CA PRO A 294 19.36 25.68 -4.93
C PRO A 294 19.11 24.78 -6.14
N ARG A 295 20.08 23.92 -6.49
CA ARG A 295 19.97 22.97 -7.60
C ARG A 295 20.02 21.55 -7.06
N GLU A 296 19.21 20.68 -7.65
CA GLU A 296 19.15 19.28 -7.23
C GLU A 296 20.50 18.56 -7.32
N TRP A 297 21.21 18.73 -8.43
CA TRP A 297 22.49 18.05 -8.63
C TRP A 297 23.55 18.53 -7.62
N ASP A 298 23.50 19.78 -7.20
CA ASP A 298 24.41 20.31 -6.17
C ASP A 298 24.10 19.70 -4.80
N ALA A 299 22.83 19.45 -4.46
CA ALA A 299 22.47 18.72 -3.25
C ALA A 299 22.96 17.26 -3.30
N VAL A 300 22.87 16.59 -4.46
CA VAL A 300 23.41 15.23 -4.64
C VAL A 300 24.93 15.21 -4.45
N ARG A 301 25.65 16.12 -5.12
CA ARG A 301 27.11 16.23 -4.99
C ARG A 301 27.54 16.55 -3.56
N ALA A 302 26.85 17.48 -2.90
CA ALA A 302 27.16 17.84 -1.52
C ALA A 302 26.94 16.65 -0.57
N ALA A 303 25.88 15.86 -0.76
CA ALA A 303 25.62 14.69 0.07
C ALA A 303 26.70 13.61 -0.09
N GLN A 304 27.23 13.44 -1.31
CA GLN A 304 28.31 12.51 -1.60
C GLN A 304 29.68 12.98 -1.08
N GLN A 305 29.89 14.29 -1.00
CA GLN A 305 31.17 14.89 -0.59
C GLN A 305 31.25 15.23 0.90
N LEU A 306 30.10 15.36 1.58
CA LEU A 306 30.09 15.75 2.99
C LEU A 306 30.78 14.69 3.84
N LYS A 307 31.82 15.10 4.56
CA LYS A 307 32.54 14.22 5.48
C LYS A 307 31.86 14.28 6.84
N ILE A 308 31.45 13.12 7.33
CA ILE A 308 30.77 12.96 8.62
C ILE A 308 31.55 11.94 9.45
N ASP A 309 31.90 12.32 10.67
CA ASP A 309 32.44 11.43 11.68
C ASP A 309 31.28 10.75 12.43
N TRP A 310 31.14 9.44 12.22
CA TRP A 310 30.09 8.62 12.81
C TRP A 310 30.66 7.79 13.98
N HIS A 311 29.96 7.79 15.10
CA HIS A 311 30.10 6.75 16.10
C HIS A 311 29.13 5.61 15.80
N TYR A 312 29.55 4.36 15.96
CA TYR A 312 28.67 3.19 15.82
C TYR A 312 29.00 2.10 16.82
N ASP A 313 27.98 1.34 17.23
CA ASP A 313 28.14 0.08 17.95
C ASP A 313 28.24 -1.07 16.96
N ALA A 314 29.37 -1.79 16.97
CA ALA A 314 29.62 -2.91 16.08
C ALA A 314 28.73 -4.14 16.37
N LYS A 315 28.07 -4.20 17.54
CA LYS A 315 27.28 -5.36 18.00
C LYS A 315 25.76 -5.15 17.91
N ALA A 316 25.30 -4.11 17.21
CA ALA A 316 23.88 -3.78 17.12
C ALA A 316 23.00 -4.87 16.45
N PHE A 317 23.59 -5.72 15.59
CA PHE A 317 22.88 -6.80 14.87
C PHE A 317 23.63 -8.13 14.94
N PRO A 318 22.91 -9.27 14.92
CA PRO A 318 23.52 -10.55 14.57
C PRO A 318 24.00 -10.53 13.12
N ALA A 319 24.95 -11.40 12.79
CA ALA A 319 25.28 -11.70 11.40
C ALA A 319 24.05 -12.29 10.68
N MET A 320 23.98 -12.12 9.35
CA MET A 320 22.79 -12.52 8.57
C MET A 320 22.48 -14.02 8.75
N ASP A 321 23.50 -14.86 8.68
CA ASP A 321 23.39 -16.32 8.86
C ASP A 321 22.96 -16.74 10.28
N ALA A 322 23.09 -15.85 11.26
CA ALA A 322 22.61 -16.05 12.63
C ALA A 322 21.22 -15.44 12.89
N LEU A 323 20.57 -14.82 11.90
CA LEU A 323 19.29 -14.13 12.08
C LEU A 323 18.19 -15.07 12.59
N HIS A 324 18.01 -16.22 11.95
CA HIS A 324 16.95 -17.16 12.32
C HIS A 324 17.24 -17.87 13.65
N GLU A 325 18.51 -18.17 13.95
CA GLU A 325 18.92 -18.66 15.26
C GLU A 325 18.65 -17.64 16.37
N HIS A 326 18.91 -16.36 16.11
CA HIS A 326 18.53 -15.28 17.02
C HIS A 326 17.02 -15.29 17.31
N ILE A 327 16.18 -15.44 16.28
CA ILE A 327 14.73 -15.51 16.43
C ILE A 327 14.32 -16.75 17.25
N ARG A 328 14.91 -17.92 16.97
CA ARG A 328 14.64 -19.16 17.72
C ARG A 328 14.95 -18.99 19.21
N ALA A 329 16.13 -18.48 19.53
CA ALA A 329 16.63 -18.36 20.91
C ALA A 329 16.01 -17.20 21.69
N ALA A 330 15.53 -16.15 21.02
CA ALA A 330 15.00 -14.96 21.69
C ALA A 330 13.78 -15.27 22.57
N LYS A 331 13.72 -14.63 23.74
CA LYS A 331 12.55 -14.68 24.62
C LYS A 331 11.37 -13.96 23.95
N ALA A 332 10.19 -14.58 23.99
CA ALA A 332 8.97 -13.95 23.54
C ALA A 332 8.65 -12.72 24.42
N VAL A 333 8.41 -11.58 23.78
CA VAL A 333 7.91 -10.35 24.40
C VAL A 333 6.39 -10.45 24.58
N LYS A 334 5.70 -11.01 23.58
CA LYS A 334 4.27 -11.30 23.64
C LYS A 334 3.96 -12.57 22.88
N ARG A 335 3.02 -13.36 23.41
CA ARG A 335 2.41 -14.54 22.77
C ARG A 335 0.89 -14.38 22.74
N GLU A 336 0.26 -14.79 21.66
CA GLU A 336 -1.20 -14.95 21.55
C GLU A 336 -1.51 -16.27 20.87
N GLU A 337 -2.66 -16.86 21.21
CA GLU A 337 -3.17 -18.09 20.59
C GLU A 337 -4.58 -17.81 20.03
N PRO A 338 -4.72 -17.08 18.90
CA PRO A 338 -6.03 -16.70 18.38
C PRO A 338 -6.95 -17.89 18.07
N VAL A 339 -6.37 -19.07 17.81
CA VAL A 339 -7.11 -20.32 17.68
C VAL A 339 -6.54 -21.32 18.66
N LYS A 340 -7.40 -21.85 19.53
CA LYS A 340 -7.12 -22.93 20.46
C LYS A 340 -8.36 -23.81 20.60
N GLN A 341 -8.31 -24.97 19.96
CA GLN A 341 -9.42 -25.92 19.87
C GLN A 341 -8.92 -27.32 20.22
N GLY A 342 -9.65 -28.03 21.07
CA GLY A 342 -9.28 -29.38 21.52
C GLY A 342 -7.99 -29.42 22.34
N ASP A 343 -7.42 -30.62 22.47
CA ASP A 343 -6.13 -30.88 23.15
C ASP A 343 -5.08 -31.33 22.14
N VAL A 344 -4.38 -30.34 21.57
CA VAL A 344 -3.32 -30.54 20.58
C VAL A 344 -2.17 -31.39 21.13
N GLU A 345 -1.78 -31.19 22.39
CA GLU A 345 -0.63 -31.90 22.96
C GLU A 345 -0.96 -33.36 23.27
N ALA A 346 -2.17 -33.65 23.74
CA ALA A 346 -2.64 -35.03 23.91
C ALA A 346 -2.74 -35.74 22.55
N ALA A 347 -3.32 -35.09 21.54
CA ALA A 347 -3.48 -35.68 20.21
C ALA A 347 -2.14 -35.92 19.49
N LEU A 348 -1.13 -35.05 19.68
CA LEU A 348 0.24 -35.27 19.18
C LEU A 348 0.95 -36.46 19.86
N LYS A 349 0.54 -36.83 21.08
CA LYS A 349 1.12 -37.94 21.87
C LYS A 349 0.28 -39.21 21.83
N ALA A 350 -0.83 -39.23 21.10
CA ALA A 350 -1.70 -40.39 21.02
C ALA A 350 -0.95 -41.59 20.42
N SER A 351 -1.26 -42.79 20.90
CA SER A 351 -0.61 -44.01 20.41
C SER A 351 -0.97 -44.29 18.95
N GLY A 352 0.01 -44.74 18.16
CA GLY A 352 -0.20 -45.15 16.76
C GLY A 352 -0.34 -44.00 15.76
N VAL A 353 -0.08 -42.76 16.17
CA VAL A 353 -0.09 -41.60 15.25
C VAL A 353 1.27 -41.37 14.63
N ARG A 354 1.27 -40.83 13.41
CA ARG A 354 2.47 -40.34 12.73
C ARG A 354 2.56 -38.83 12.88
N VAL A 355 3.57 -38.34 13.58
CA VAL A 355 3.83 -36.91 13.72
C VAL A 355 4.65 -36.41 12.53
N ILE A 356 4.19 -35.34 11.90
CA ILE A 356 4.89 -34.60 10.86
C ILE A 356 5.24 -33.23 11.42
N GLU A 357 6.50 -32.82 11.26
CA GLU A 357 6.98 -31.51 11.73
C GLU A 357 7.77 -30.80 10.62
N ALA A 358 7.71 -29.47 10.63
CA ALA A 358 8.44 -28.63 9.71
C ALA A 358 8.78 -27.28 10.36
N GLU A 359 9.89 -26.70 9.92
CA GLU A 359 10.24 -25.32 10.23
C GLU A 359 10.54 -24.55 8.94
N TYR A 360 10.09 -23.31 8.87
CA TYR A 360 10.23 -22.43 7.71
C TYR A 360 10.84 -21.09 8.14
N GLU A 361 11.86 -20.64 7.40
CA GLU A 361 12.57 -19.39 7.66
C GLU A 361 12.16 -18.31 6.66
N TRP A 362 11.84 -17.12 7.15
CA TRP A 362 11.49 -15.96 6.32
C TRP A 362 12.40 -14.76 6.62
N PRO A 363 13.02 -14.12 5.62
CA PRO A 363 13.91 -12.98 5.83
C PRO A 363 13.14 -11.65 5.97
N PHE A 364 13.84 -10.58 6.36
CA PHE A 364 13.27 -9.23 6.22
C PHE A 364 12.99 -8.90 4.75
N GLN A 365 11.87 -8.25 4.49
CA GLN A 365 11.44 -7.92 3.13
C GLN A 365 11.28 -6.40 2.97
N SER A 366 11.87 -5.83 1.92
CA SER A 366 11.68 -4.41 1.57
C SER A 366 10.42 -4.23 0.71
N HIS A 367 9.87 -3.02 0.75
CA HIS A 367 8.82 -2.59 -0.18
C HIS A 367 9.38 -2.50 -1.60
N ALA A 368 10.63 -2.06 -1.74
CA ALA A 368 11.33 -1.89 -3.01
C ALA A 368 10.48 -1.17 -4.07
N SER A 369 9.88 -0.03 -3.70
CA SER A 369 9.10 0.83 -4.61
C SER A 369 9.91 1.18 -5.87
N MET A 370 9.22 1.50 -6.98
CA MET A 370 9.89 1.74 -8.28
C MET A 370 10.92 2.88 -8.24
N GLY A 371 10.84 3.75 -7.25
CA GLY A 371 11.79 4.81 -6.95
C GLY A 371 11.80 5.10 -5.44
N PRO A 372 12.79 5.86 -4.95
CA PRO A 372 12.86 6.29 -3.56
C PRO A 372 11.78 7.33 -3.24
N ALA A 373 11.44 7.50 -1.96
CA ALA A 373 10.50 8.53 -1.55
C ALA A 373 10.96 9.95 -1.92
N CYS A 374 9.98 10.79 -2.23
CA CYS A 374 10.14 12.22 -2.43
C CYS A 374 8.96 12.94 -1.79
N ALA A 375 9.23 14.10 -1.20
CA ALA A 375 8.22 15.02 -0.69
C ALA A 375 8.72 16.46 -0.78
N LEU A 376 7.79 17.41 -0.76
CA LEU A 376 8.07 18.84 -0.76
C LEU A 376 7.24 19.47 0.35
N ALA A 377 7.85 20.32 1.16
CA ALA A 377 7.13 21.11 2.16
C ALA A 377 7.43 22.59 1.97
N ASP A 378 6.41 23.42 2.14
CA ASP A 378 6.51 24.88 2.27
C ASP A 378 5.98 25.30 3.64
N VAL A 379 6.88 25.45 4.59
CA VAL A 379 6.59 25.90 5.96
C VAL A 379 6.71 27.42 6.02
N LYS A 380 5.62 28.07 6.46
CA LYS A 380 5.56 29.48 6.84
C LYS A 380 5.32 29.60 8.34
N ALA A 381 5.30 30.81 8.87
CA ALA A 381 5.04 31.06 10.29
C ALA A 381 3.65 30.56 10.74
N ASP A 382 2.64 30.68 9.89
CA ASP A 382 1.24 30.45 10.23
C ASP A 382 0.60 29.24 9.50
N ARG A 383 1.34 28.58 8.60
CA ARG A 383 0.84 27.48 7.78
C ARG A 383 1.95 26.60 7.21
N CYS A 384 1.59 25.37 6.87
CA CYS A 384 2.45 24.45 6.13
C CYS A 384 1.67 23.76 5.01
N THR A 385 2.21 23.72 3.80
CA THR A 385 1.73 22.80 2.75
C THR A 385 2.78 21.72 2.50
N VAL A 386 2.36 20.46 2.46
CA VAL A 386 3.24 19.31 2.15
C VAL A 386 2.67 18.51 0.98
N TRP A 387 3.45 18.35 -0.07
CA TRP A 387 3.17 17.44 -1.19
C TRP A 387 3.85 16.10 -0.93
N THR A 388 3.08 15.02 -0.94
CA THR A 388 3.55 13.69 -0.53
C THR A 388 3.02 12.57 -1.40
N GLY A 389 3.87 11.57 -1.68
CA GLY A 389 3.47 10.31 -2.29
C GLY A 389 2.86 9.29 -1.31
N SER A 390 2.64 9.68 -0.05
CA SER A 390 2.13 8.78 0.97
C SER A 390 0.71 8.31 0.69
N GLN A 391 0.43 7.03 0.97
CA GLN A 391 -0.92 6.47 1.00
C GLN A 391 -1.77 6.94 2.22
N LYS A 392 -1.29 7.94 2.98
CA LYS A 392 -1.85 8.39 4.27
C LYS A 392 -1.70 9.92 4.51
N PRO A 393 -2.05 10.81 3.57
CA PRO A 393 -1.85 12.26 3.63
C PRO A 393 -2.51 12.92 4.85
N HIS A 394 -3.70 12.48 5.26
CA HIS A 394 -4.32 12.97 6.51
C HIS A 394 -3.46 12.68 7.74
N TYR A 395 -2.85 11.49 7.83
CA TYR A 395 -1.91 11.18 8.90
C TYR A 395 -0.55 11.86 8.69
N THR A 396 -0.10 12.07 7.45
CA THR A 396 1.08 12.90 7.16
C THR A 396 0.90 14.31 7.71
N ARG A 397 -0.27 14.93 7.47
CA ARG A 397 -0.63 16.24 8.03
C ARG A 397 -0.51 16.24 9.55
N ASP A 398 -1.09 15.24 10.22
CA ASP A 398 -1.05 15.15 11.69
C ASP A 398 0.38 15.00 12.23
N GLY A 399 1.23 14.22 11.55
CA GLY A 399 2.64 14.08 11.91
C GLY A 399 3.44 15.37 11.71
N VAL A 400 3.23 16.06 10.59
CA VAL A 400 3.86 17.35 10.30
C VAL A 400 3.39 18.43 11.30
N ALA A 401 2.10 18.47 11.61
CA ALA A 401 1.53 19.37 12.60
C ALA A 401 2.22 19.21 13.97
N LYS A 402 2.34 17.96 14.46
CA LYS A 402 3.05 17.67 15.72
C LYS A 402 4.55 18.00 15.66
N LEU A 403 5.20 17.75 14.52
CA LEU A 403 6.62 18.06 14.33
C LEU A 403 6.91 19.57 14.38
N LEU A 404 5.99 20.36 13.82
CA LEU A 404 6.10 21.81 13.72
C LEU A 404 5.47 22.56 14.90
N ASP A 405 4.83 21.85 15.83
CA ASP A 405 4.01 22.43 16.91
C ASP A 405 2.94 23.39 16.35
N MET A 406 2.24 22.94 15.30
CA MET A 406 1.18 23.68 14.64
C MET A 406 -0.18 22.98 14.82
N PRO A 407 -1.29 23.72 14.91
CA PRO A 407 -2.61 23.13 14.82
C PRO A 407 -2.82 22.39 13.47
N PRO A 408 -3.44 21.20 13.44
CA PRO A 408 -3.63 20.43 12.20
C PRO A 408 -4.31 21.19 11.06
N GLU A 409 -5.22 22.11 11.37
CA GLU A 409 -5.92 22.97 10.41
C GLU A 409 -5.01 23.99 9.72
N LYS A 410 -3.82 24.26 10.27
CA LYS A 410 -2.78 25.09 9.63
C LYS A 410 -1.86 24.27 8.73
N VAL A 411 -2.01 22.95 8.69
CA VAL A 411 -1.23 22.06 7.85
C VAL A 411 -2.13 21.46 6.76
N ARG A 412 -1.70 21.56 5.50
CA ARG A 412 -2.33 20.90 4.37
C ARG A 412 -1.39 19.87 3.78
N ALA A 413 -1.79 18.60 3.79
CA ALA A 413 -1.16 17.58 2.97
C ALA A 413 -1.91 17.42 1.64
N VAL A 414 -1.17 17.47 0.54
CA VAL A 414 -1.62 17.24 -0.82
C VAL A 414 -0.97 15.95 -1.32
N TRP A 415 -1.79 14.93 -1.56
CA TRP A 415 -1.31 13.72 -2.19
C TRP A 415 -0.99 13.98 -3.66
N VAL A 416 0.18 13.50 -4.09
CA VAL A 416 0.62 13.50 -5.49
C VAL A 416 1.10 12.08 -5.81
N PRO A 417 0.85 11.53 -7.01
CA PRO A 417 1.34 10.20 -7.37
C PRO A 417 2.83 10.01 -7.03
N GLY A 418 3.10 8.97 -6.24
CA GLY A 418 4.46 8.57 -5.83
C GLY A 418 4.94 7.32 -6.58
N PRO A 419 6.14 6.82 -6.25
CA PRO A 419 6.75 5.65 -6.89
C PRO A 419 6.12 4.28 -6.51
N GLY A 420 4.93 4.30 -5.89
CA GLY A 420 4.32 3.15 -5.22
C GLY A 420 4.51 3.19 -3.70
N SER A 421 3.85 2.26 -3.00
CA SER A 421 3.86 2.20 -1.53
C SER A 421 3.92 0.76 -1.02
N TYR A 422 3.03 -0.11 -1.50
CA TYR A 422 2.99 -1.54 -1.15
C TYR A 422 2.97 -1.82 0.37
N GLY A 423 2.42 -0.92 1.18
CA GLY A 423 2.68 -0.93 2.62
C GLY A 423 3.25 0.40 3.12
N ARG A 424 3.57 0.54 4.40
CA ARG A 424 4.17 1.77 4.93
C ARG A 424 5.63 1.83 4.47
N ASN A 425 5.92 2.42 3.31
CA ASN A 425 7.29 2.65 2.85
C ASN A 425 7.87 3.96 3.42
N ASP A 426 8.96 4.46 2.83
CA ASP A 426 9.70 5.68 3.19
C ASP A 426 9.00 7.01 2.87
N ALA A 427 7.80 7.02 2.24
CA ALA A 427 7.11 8.27 1.85
C ALA A 427 6.83 9.21 3.02
N GLY A 428 6.37 8.67 4.16
CA GLY A 428 6.14 9.47 5.37
C GLY A 428 7.44 9.96 6.03
N ASP A 429 8.58 9.28 5.81
CA ASP A 429 9.87 9.78 6.29
C ASP A 429 10.29 11.03 5.50
N ALA A 430 10.19 10.97 4.16
CA ALA A 430 10.52 12.10 3.30
C ALA A 430 9.64 13.33 3.57
N ALA A 431 8.36 13.15 3.89
CA ALA A 431 7.45 14.25 4.20
C ALA A 431 7.85 14.99 5.49
N LEU A 432 8.25 14.24 6.52
CA LEU A 432 8.68 14.81 7.80
C LEU A 432 10.07 15.44 7.68
N ASP A 433 11.00 14.82 6.94
CA ASP A 433 12.29 15.41 6.58
C ASP A 433 12.10 16.76 5.86
N ALA A 434 11.20 16.82 4.88
CA ALA A 434 10.94 18.04 4.10
C ALA A 434 10.37 19.17 4.96
N ALA A 435 9.41 18.86 5.84
CA ALA A 435 8.83 19.85 6.74
C ALA A 435 9.86 20.41 7.73
N PHE A 436 10.67 19.53 8.33
CA PHE A 436 11.75 19.94 9.23
C PHE A 436 12.77 20.85 8.54
N LEU A 437 13.23 20.43 7.35
CA LEU A 437 14.21 21.20 6.59
C LEU A 437 13.63 22.54 6.10
N SER A 438 12.38 22.56 5.66
CA SER A 438 11.71 23.79 5.21
C SER A 438 11.64 24.82 6.32
N ARG A 439 11.31 24.40 7.56
CA ARG A 439 11.40 25.25 8.75
C ARG A 439 12.83 25.72 8.99
N ALA A 440 13.80 24.81 8.96
CA ALA A 440 15.20 25.12 9.28
C ALA A 440 15.85 26.13 8.31
N VAL A 441 15.47 26.13 7.04
CA VAL A 441 16.05 27.02 6.02
C VAL A 441 15.14 28.16 5.56
N ALA A 442 13.93 28.26 6.14
CA ALA A 442 12.90 29.24 5.81
C ALA A 442 12.57 29.34 4.29
N LYS A 443 12.52 28.19 3.60
CA LYS A 443 12.17 28.07 2.17
C LYS A 443 11.37 26.80 1.91
N PRO A 444 10.64 26.69 0.78
CA PRO A 444 10.13 25.40 0.36
C PRO A 444 11.28 24.41 0.10
N VAL A 445 11.22 23.20 0.64
CA VAL A 445 12.27 22.19 0.50
C VAL A 445 11.73 20.91 -0.09
N ARG A 446 12.29 20.49 -1.24
CA ARG A 446 12.07 19.18 -1.84
C ARG A 446 13.12 18.20 -1.32
N VAL A 447 12.69 17.18 -0.58
CA VAL A 447 13.53 16.04 -0.17
C VAL A 447 13.26 14.88 -1.11
N GLN A 448 14.33 14.28 -1.63
CA GLN A 448 14.24 13.03 -2.38
C GLN A 448 15.37 12.10 -1.94
N GLY A 449 15.03 10.86 -1.57
CA GLY A 449 16.02 9.84 -1.26
C GLY A 449 16.76 9.35 -2.51
N MET A 450 17.90 8.68 -2.31
CA MET A 450 18.55 7.88 -3.35
C MET A 450 18.03 6.44 -3.30
N ARG A 451 18.26 5.66 -4.36
CA ARG A 451 17.86 4.23 -4.40
C ARG A 451 18.36 3.46 -3.17
N ALA A 452 19.63 3.68 -2.81
CA ALA A 452 20.23 3.02 -1.65
C ALA A 452 19.50 3.36 -0.35
N ASP A 453 19.04 4.62 -0.19
CA ASP A 453 18.28 5.04 0.99
C ASP A 453 16.92 4.33 1.05
N GLY A 454 16.18 4.32 -0.06
CA GLY A 454 14.86 3.70 -0.13
C GLY A 454 14.89 2.19 0.13
N THR A 455 15.93 1.48 -0.30
CA THR A 455 16.06 0.03 -0.04
C THR A 455 16.64 -0.27 1.34
N ALA A 456 17.61 0.52 1.82
CA ALA A 456 18.25 0.28 3.10
C ALA A 456 17.38 0.75 4.28
N TRP A 457 16.75 1.92 4.17
CA TRP A 457 16.15 2.65 5.29
C TRP A 457 14.62 2.76 5.26
N ASP A 458 13.93 2.26 4.22
CA ASP A 458 12.48 2.00 4.35
C ASP A 458 12.24 1.03 5.51
N PRO A 459 11.09 1.09 6.19
CA PRO A 459 10.77 0.04 7.14
C PRO A 459 10.57 -1.29 6.40
N LYS A 460 10.81 -2.41 7.10
CA LYS A 460 10.78 -3.76 6.52
C LYS A 460 9.55 -4.54 6.97
N ALA A 461 9.09 -5.49 6.17
CA ALA A 461 8.31 -6.61 6.71
C ALA A 461 9.23 -7.47 7.60
N PRO A 462 8.73 -7.97 8.73
CA PRO A 462 9.57 -8.66 9.72
C PRO A 462 10.10 -10.00 9.19
N ALA A 463 11.30 -10.37 9.66
CA ALA A 463 11.79 -11.74 9.57
C ALA A 463 11.12 -12.62 10.64
N ALA A 464 10.92 -13.89 10.32
CA ALA A 464 10.28 -14.85 11.20
C ALA A 464 10.77 -16.29 10.97
N VAL A 465 10.49 -17.13 11.97
CA VAL A 465 10.59 -18.59 11.94
C VAL A 465 9.20 -19.13 12.22
N HIS A 466 8.72 -20.02 11.35
CA HIS A 466 7.43 -20.69 11.52
C HIS A 466 7.66 -22.16 11.82
N ARG A 467 6.99 -22.68 12.85
CA ARG A 467 7.00 -24.10 13.20
C ARG A 467 5.61 -24.67 13.01
N ALA A 468 5.52 -25.80 12.33
CA ALA A 468 4.28 -26.51 12.14
C ALA A 468 4.43 -27.96 12.54
N ARG A 469 3.43 -28.49 13.26
CA ARG A 469 3.35 -29.89 13.68
C ARG A 469 1.94 -30.41 13.43
N ALA A 470 1.83 -31.67 13.05
CA ALA A 470 0.55 -32.35 12.95
C ALA A 470 0.68 -33.84 13.26
N ALA A 471 -0.40 -34.44 13.74
CA ALA A 471 -0.52 -35.89 13.91
C ALA A 471 -1.49 -36.45 12.88
N LEU A 472 -1.05 -37.49 12.16
CA LEU A 472 -1.89 -38.30 11.27
C LEU A 472 -2.22 -39.62 11.96
N ASP A 473 -3.48 -40.04 11.93
CA ASP A 473 -3.86 -41.40 12.32
C ASP A 473 -3.49 -42.43 11.23
N ALA A 474 -3.79 -43.71 11.49
CA ALA A 474 -3.50 -44.80 10.56
C ALA A 474 -4.21 -44.68 9.19
N SER A 475 -5.27 -43.86 9.09
CA SER A 475 -5.98 -43.57 7.84
C SER A 475 -5.43 -42.35 7.09
N GLY A 476 -4.44 -41.66 7.65
CA GLY A 476 -3.95 -40.38 7.13
C GLY A 476 -4.85 -39.20 7.49
N LYS A 477 -5.79 -39.34 8.43
CA LYS A 477 -6.57 -38.21 8.95
C LYS A 477 -5.72 -37.35 9.87
N VAL A 478 -5.77 -36.03 9.69
CA VAL A 478 -5.17 -35.06 10.60
C VAL A 478 -6.02 -34.98 11.86
N ILE A 479 -5.45 -35.41 12.99
CA ILE A 479 -6.12 -35.35 14.30
C ILE A 479 -5.57 -34.22 15.19
N ALA A 480 -4.40 -33.68 14.86
CA ALA A 480 -3.81 -32.52 15.53
C ALA A 480 -3.14 -31.61 14.51
N TYR A 481 -3.24 -30.29 14.68
CA TYR A 481 -2.54 -29.27 13.91
C TYR A 481 -2.08 -28.13 14.82
N ASP A 482 -0.79 -27.82 14.81
CA ASP A 482 -0.17 -26.77 15.59
C ASP A 482 0.70 -25.91 14.69
N PHE A 483 0.41 -24.61 14.60
CA PHE A 483 1.20 -23.65 13.84
C PHE A 483 1.62 -22.50 14.74
N LEU A 484 2.92 -22.22 14.79
CA LEU A 484 3.50 -21.11 15.53
C LEU A 484 4.33 -20.23 14.61
N ALA A 485 3.98 -18.95 14.50
CA ALA A 485 4.85 -17.93 13.93
C ALA A 485 5.63 -17.21 15.03
N LYS A 486 6.96 -17.17 14.95
CA LYS A 486 7.81 -16.43 15.88
C LYS A 486 8.70 -15.46 15.12
N GLY A 487 8.64 -14.17 15.42
CA GLY A 487 9.41 -13.18 14.67
C GLY A 487 9.41 -11.79 15.29
N PHE A 488 10.01 -10.83 14.58
CA PHE A 488 9.88 -9.43 14.97
C PHE A 488 8.43 -8.98 14.81
N SER A 489 7.96 -8.06 15.66
CA SER A 489 6.61 -7.53 15.46
C SER A 489 6.47 -6.91 14.08
N ARG A 490 5.30 -7.05 13.45
CA ARG A 490 4.96 -6.39 12.18
C ARG A 490 4.64 -4.90 12.32
N GLN A 491 4.78 -4.32 13.50
CA GLN A 491 4.42 -2.93 13.79
C GLN A 491 5.36 -2.31 14.85
N GLN A 492 6.68 -2.40 14.66
CA GLN A 492 7.64 -1.67 15.50
C GLN A 492 7.48 -0.15 15.35
N ILE A 493 7.17 0.32 14.15
CA ILE A 493 6.64 1.67 13.95
C ILE A 493 5.15 1.59 13.58
N ALA A 494 4.42 2.66 13.87
CA ALA A 494 3.03 2.76 13.48
C ALA A 494 2.83 2.56 11.97
N THR A 495 1.64 2.08 11.62
CA THR A 495 1.27 1.85 10.21
C THR A 495 1.13 3.17 9.45
N ASN A 496 1.00 4.28 10.17
CA ASN A 496 0.88 5.63 9.67
C ASN A 496 2.01 6.52 10.21
N GLU A 497 2.05 7.76 9.73
CA GLU A 497 3.06 8.75 10.05
C GLU A 497 2.50 9.92 10.87
N SER A 498 1.47 9.67 11.68
CA SER A 498 0.82 10.70 12.52
C SER A 498 1.63 11.12 13.75
N ASN A 499 2.76 10.48 14.01
CA ASN A 499 3.66 10.79 15.11
C ASN A 499 5.09 10.88 14.57
N PRO A 500 5.83 11.98 14.82
CA PRO A 500 7.22 12.10 14.39
C PRO A 500 8.13 10.96 14.88
N ALA A 501 7.85 10.34 16.03
CA ALA A 501 8.63 9.21 16.55
C ALA A 501 8.61 7.97 15.62
N ASP A 502 7.60 7.84 14.76
CA ASP A 502 7.48 6.76 13.77
C ASP A 502 8.22 7.08 12.44
N SER A 503 9.05 8.12 12.43
CA SER A 503 9.89 8.51 11.30
C SER A 503 11.37 8.45 11.63
N LEU A 504 12.20 8.30 10.60
CA LEU A 504 13.66 8.38 10.73
C LEU A 504 14.12 9.74 11.25
N LEU A 505 13.47 10.84 10.85
CA LEU A 505 13.73 12.16 11.40
C LEU A 505 13.56 12.16 12.92
N GLY A 506 12.38 11.76 13.41
CA GLY A 506 12.09 11.77 14.84
C GLY A 506 13.06 10.91 15.62
N GLN A 507 13.41 9.74 15.09
CA GLN A 507 14.41 8.84 15.69
C GLN A 507 15.81 9.47 15.75
N ALA A 508 16.24 10.16 14.69
CA ALA A 508 17.50 10.90 14.66
C ALA A 508 17.51 12.11 15.60
N LEU A 509 16.32 12.64 15.92
CA LEU A 509 16.13 13.67 16.95
C LEU A 509 15.98 13.08 18.37
N GLY A 510 16.12 11.77 18.53
CA GLY A 510 16.05 11.07 19.83
C GLY A 510 14.64 10.70 20.29
N LEU A 511 13.64 10.73 19.41
CA LEU A 511 12.30 10.22 19.72
C LEU A 511 12.27 8.70 19.54
N THR A 512 11.73 8.00 20.55
CA THR A 512 11.59 6.55 20.50
C THR A 512 10.21 6.16 19.96
N PRO A 513 10.12 5.34 18.89
CA PRO A 513 8.82 4.86 18.40
C PRO A 513 8.14 3.98 19.45
N LYS A 514 6.82 4.12 19.57
CA LYS A 514 5.98 3.26 20.43
C LYS A 514 5.23 2.27 19.56
N GLY A 515 5.94 1.22 19.14
CA GLY A 515 5.36 0.12 18.37
C GLY A 515 4.37 -0.74 19.16
N ASN A 516 3.58 -1.52 18.43
CA ASN A 516 2.72 -2.55 19.00
C ASN A 516 3.43 -3.90 18.99
N GLN A 517 3.12 -4.78 19.94
CA GLN A 517 3.54 -6.18 19.90
C GLN A 517 2.43 -6.99 19.22
N ILE A 518 2.54 -7.11 17.90
CA ILE A 518 1.57 -7.82 17.08
C ILE A 518 2.27 -8.62 15.98
N TYR A 519 1.71 -9.79 15.68
CA TYR A 519 2.02 -10.61 14.51
C TYR A 519 0.71 -11.07 13.83
N GLY A 520 0.64 -12.29 13.32
CA GLY A 520 -0.55 -12.90 12.72
C GLY A 520 -0.49 -14.43 12.72
N THR A 521 -1.60 -15.06 12.35
CA THR A 521 -1.74 -16.49 12.08
C THR A 521 -2.39 -16.70 10.71
N PRO A 522 -2.36 -17.92 10.14
CA PRO A 522 -3.12 -18.24 8.93
C PRO A 522 -4.61 -17.91 9.09
N GLY A 523 -5.23 -17.37 8.03
CA GLY A 523 -6.67 -17.11 7.93
C GLY A 523 -7.50 -18.28 7.38
N GLU A 524 -6.92 -19.49 7.32
CA GLU A 524 -7.53 -20.65 6.69
C GLU A 524 -8.72 -21.25 7.49
N SER A 525 -9.52 -22.10 6.82
CA SER A 525 -10.67 -22.77 7.42
C SER A 525 -10.56 -24.30 7.41
N TYR A 526 -9.36 -24.86 7.47
CA TYR A 526 -9.14 -26.28 7.68
C TYR A 526 -9.66 -26.67 9.07
N GLY A 527 -10.72 -27.46 9.09
CA GLY A 527 -11.43 -27.91 10.28
C GLY A 527 -10.77 -29.13 10.93
N PHE A 528 -9.57 -28.93 11.48
CA PHE A 528 -8.91 -29.95 12.30
C PHE A 528 -9.51 -29.99 13.71
N GLU A 529 -9.68 -31.19 14.26
CA GLU A 529 -10.36 -31.41 15.56
C GLU A 529 -9.59 -30.78 16.73
N ASN A 530 -8.28 -31.04 16.79
CA ASN A 530 -7.37 -30.41 17.74
C ASN A 530 -6.47 -29.43 16.97
N LYS A 531 -6.69 -28.13 17.18
CA LYS A 531 -6.04 -27.07 16.38
C LYS A 531 -5.54 -25.95 17.27
N ARG A 532 -4.27 -25.58 17.09
CA ARG A 532 -3.68 -24.38 17.67
C ARG A 532 -3.01 -23.54 16.59
N LEU A 533 -3.39 -22.27 16.50
CA LEU A 533 -2.66 -21.26 15.74
C LEU A 533 -2.18 -20.21 16.72
N ALA A 534 -0.87 -20.00 16.78
CA ALA A 534 -0.24 -19.11 17.73
C ALA A 534 0.79 -18.22 17.05
N TRP A 535 1.10 -17.10 17.71
CA TRP A 535 2.25 -16.29 17.34
C TRP A 535 2.98 -15.74 18.56
N GLU A 536 4.27 -15.47 18.35
CA GLU A 536 5.17 -14.84 19.29
C GLU A 536 5.93 -13.69 18.63
N THR A 537 6.06 -12.59 19.36
CA THR A 537 6.91 -11.47 18.97
C THR A 537 8.17 -11.44 19.83
N ILE A 538 9.29 -11.09 19.23
CA ILE A 538 10.57 -10.86 19.92
C ILE A 538 10.91 -9.38 19.95
N ALA A 539 11.84 -8.99 20.83
CA ALA A 539 12.30 -7.62 20.94
C ALA A 539 12.93 -7.12 19.62
N PRO A 540 12.77 -5.83 19.27
CA PRO A 540 13.46 -5.26 18.12
C PRO A 540 14.97 -5.26 18.35
N LEU A 541 15.74 -5.39 17.26
CA LEU A 541 17.20 -5.40 17.33
C LEU A 541 17.79 -4.08 17.86
N VAL A 542 17.13 -2.96 17.55
CA VAL A 542 17.51 -1.62 18.03
C VAL A 542 16.26 -0.94 18.56
N VAL A 543 16.30 -0.56 19.84
CA VAL A 543 15.19 0.08 20.56
C VAL A 543 15.28 1.61 20.49
N ALA A 544 16.50 2.17 20.57
CA ALA A 544 16.75 3.62 20.57
C ALA A 544 17.58 4.03 19.34
N GLY A 545 17.22 5.15 18.72
CA GLY A 545 17.85 5.66 17.51
C GLY A 545 17.32 5.03 16.22
N CYS A 546 17.91 5.44 15.09
CA CYS A 546 17.50 4.94 13.78
C CYS A 546 17.92 3.49 13.54
N SER A 547 17.01 2.71 12.95
CA SER A 547 17.29 1.35 12.49
C SER A 547 16.82 1.13 11.04
N PRO A 548 17.67 0.55 10.16
CA PRO A 548 17.28 0.12 8.82
C PRO A 548 16.36 -1.12 8.83
N LEU A 549 16.28 -1.82 9.97
CA LEU A 549 15.45 -3.01 10.16
C LEU A 549 14.20 -2.72 11.01
N ARG A 550 13.83 -1.45 11.19
CA ARG A 550 12.55 -1.08 11.79
C ARG A 550 11.41 -1.71 10.98
N THR A 551 10.46 -2.36 11.65
CA THR A 551 9.41 -3.10 10.93
C THR A 551 8.09 -2.35 10.81
N SER A 552 7.42 -2.55 9.67
CA SER A 552 6.06 -2.08 9.44
C SER A 552 5.35 -2.97 8.40
N HIS A 553 4.16 -2.53 7.99
CA HIS A 553 3.30 -3.26 7.06
C HIS A 553 3.88 -3.27 5.65
N LEU A 554 4.22 -4.44 5.13
CA LEU A 554 4.30 -4.72 3.69
C LEU A 554 2.91 -5.14 3.16
N ARG A 555 2.76 -5.19 1.83
CA ARG A 555 1.56 -5.64 1.14
C ARG A 555 1.16 -7.02 1.64
N ASP A 556 -0.10 -7.11 2.05
CA ASP A 556 -0.63 -8.21 2.85
C ASP A 556 0.23 -8.47 4.11
N PRO A 557 0.05 -7.65 5.16
CA PRO A 557 1.00 -7.64 6.27
C PRO A 557 1.08 -9.02 6.95
N VAL A 558 2.30 -9.58 6.99
CA VAL A 558 2.65 -10.95 7.39
C VAL A 558 1.93 -12.09 6.65
N GLY A 559 1.21 -11.79 5.57
CA GLY A 559 0.58 -12.82 4.75
C GLY A 559 1.59 -13.69 4.00
N PRO A 560 2.55 -13.11 3.26
CA PRO A 560 3.50 -13.88 2.46
C PRO A 560 4.27 -14.97 3.23
N ASP A 561 4.78 -14.65 4.42
CA ASP A 561 5.55 -15.58 5.25
C ASP A 561 4.66 -16.63 5.92
N ILE A 562 3.52 -16.21 6.46
CA ILE A 562 2.55 -17.11 7.09
C ILE A 562 2.02 -18.11 6.06
N HIS A 563 1.58 -17.64 4.89
CA HIS A 563 1.03 -18.50 3.85
C HIS A 563 2.10 -19.36 3.19
N PHE A 564 3.33 -18.86 3.05
CA PHE A 564 4.46 -19.69 2.64
C PHE A 564 4.63 -20.88 3.59
N ALA A 565 4.71 -20.65 4.89
CA ALA A 565 4.87 -21.73 5.86
C ALA A 565 3.64 -22.64 5.94
N SER A 566 2.44 -22.08 6.08
CA SER A 566 1.23 -22.85 6.33
C SER A 566 0.84 -23.70 5.13
N GLU A 567 0.85 -23.16 3.91
CA GLU A 567 0.42 -23.91 2.72
C GLU A 567 1.48 -24.91 2.24
N GLN A 568 2.77 -24.65 2.48
CA GLN A 568 3.80 -25.69 2.28
C GLN A 568 3.56 -26.87 3.23
N PHE A 569 3.20 -26.59 4.48
CA PHE A 569 2.92 -27.65 5.44
C PHE A 569 1.65 -28.44 5.08
N ILE A 570 0.60 -27.79 4.56
CA ILE A 570 -0.57 -28.50 4.04
C ILE A 570 -0.20 -29.46 2.89
N ASP A 571 0.67 -29.04 1.96
CA ASP A 571 1.19 -29.92 0.90
C ASP A 571 2.01 -31.09 1.45
N GLU A 572 2.78 -30.87 2.53
CA GLU A 572 3.51 -31.93 3.23
C GLU A 572 2.58 -32.93 3.91
N LEU A 573 1.48 -32.47 4.51
CA LEU A 573 0.46 -33.35 5.10
C LEU A 573 -0.25 -34.16 4.03
N ALA A 574 -0.64 -33.54 2.91
CA ALA A 574 -1.22 -34.24 1.77
C ALA A 574 -0.27 -35.32 1.26
N HIS A 575 1.01 -34.99 1.09
CA HIS A 575 2.04 -35.95 0.67
C HIS A 575 2.23 -37.09 1.69
N ALA A 576 2.29 -36.78 2.99
CA ALA A 576 2.46 -37.77 4.06
C ALA A 576 1.24 -38.71 4.19
N ALA A 577 0.05 -38.23 3.88
CA ALA A 577 -1.18 -39.00 3.81
C ALA A 577 -1.34 -39.78 2.48
N GLY A 578 -0.48 -39.54 1.49
CA GLY A 578 -0.62 -40.12 0.15
C GLY A 578 -1.83 -39.58 -0.63
N GLU A 579 -2.32 -38.40 -0.28
CA GLU A 579 -3.52 -37.78 -0.84
C GLU A 579 -3.16 -36.68 -1.84
N ASP A 580 -3.99 -36.50 -2.87
CA ASP A 580 -3.86 -35.37 -3.80
C ASP A 580 -4.04 -34.03 -3.03
N PRO A 581 -3.20 -33.01 -3.26
CA PRO A 581 -3.23 -31.78 -2.47
C PRO A 581 -4.49 -30.93 -2.67
N VAL A 582 -5.24 -31.11 -3.77
CA VAL A 582 -6.56 -30.48 -3.95
C VAL A 582 -7.60 -31.24 -3.12
N ALA A 583 -7.65 -32.56 -3.26
CA ALA A 583 -8.56 -33.42 -2.51
C ALA A 583 -8.38 -33.24 -1.00
N PHE A 584 -7.12 -33.25 -0.53
CA PHE A 584 -6.76 -33.05 0.87
C PHE A 584 -7.29 -31.71 1.39
N ARG A 585 -7.10 -30.61 0.65
CA ARG A 585 -7.64 -29.30 1.04
C ARG A 585 -9.17 -29.33 1.12
N LEU A 586 -9.83 -29.87 0.11
CA LEU A 586 -11.30 -29.91 0.05
C LEU A 586 -11.92 -30.77 1.16
N ARG A 587 -11.21 -31.80 1.63
CA ARG A 587 -11.61 -32.62 2.76
C ARG A 587 -11.69 -31.82 4.07
N TYR A 588 -10.79 -30.85 4.27
CA TYR A 588 -10.72 -30.10 5.53
C TYR A 588 -11.29 -28.68 5.47
N LEU A 589 -11.45 -28.07 4.29
CA LEU A 589 -12.02 -26.72 4.19
C LEU A 589 -13.51 -26.70 4.59
N THR A 590 -13.81 -26.09 5.73
CA THR A 590 -15.19 -26.00 6.26
C THR A 590 -15.98 -24.83 5.70
N ASN A 591 -15.33 -23.77 5.21
CA ASN A 591 -16.01 -22.64 4.58
C ASN A 591 -16.32 -22.96 3.09
N PRO A 592 -17.59 -22.96 2.66
CA PRO A 592 -17.96 -23.23 1.28
C PRO A 592 -17.29 -22.30 0.25
N ARG A 593 -17.06 -21.02 0.59
CA ARG A 593 -16.36 -20.07 -0.29
C ARG A 593 -14.90 -20.46 -0.50
N HIS A 594 -14.23 -20.95 0.55
CA HIS A 594 -12.85 -21.42 0.47
C HIS A 594 -12.75 -22.67 -0.40
N ALA A 595 -13.64 -23.65 -0.18
CA ALA A 595 -13.71 -24.84 -1.03
C ALA A 595 -14.03 -24.47 -2.50
N ALA A 596 -14.91 -23.50 -2.73
CA ALA A 596 -15.27 -23.05 -4.07
C ALA A 596 -14.09 -22.45 -4.84
N VAL A 597 -13.25 -21.61 -4.22
CA VAL A 597 -12.08 -21.05 -4.91
C VAL A 597 -11.04 -22.12 -5.22
N VAL A 598 -10.81 -23.09 -4.33
CA VAL A 598 -9.91 -24.22 -4.59
C VAL A 598 -10.39 -25.06 -5.76
N LYS A 599 -11.69 -25.42 -5.79
CA LYS A 599 -12.30 -26.15 -6.92
C LYS A 599 -12.16 -25.36 -8.23
N ALA A 600 -12.53 -24.09 -8.23
CA ALA A 600 -12.49 -23.24 -9.42
C ALA A 600 -11.06 -23.09 -9.97
N ALA A 601 -10.06 -22.93 -9.10
CA ALA A 601 -8.65 -22.85 -9.52
C ALA A 601 -8.17 -24.19 -10.13
N ALA A 602 -8.48 -25.31 -9.47
CA ALA A 602 -8.12 -26.65 -9.93
C ALA A 602 -8.76 -26.99 -11.28
N GLU A 603 -10.07 -26.77 -11.43
CA GLU A 603 -10.82 -26.99 -12.67
C GLU A 603 -10.25 -26.13 -13.81
N LYS A 604 -10.05 -24.83 -13.57
CA LYS A 604 -9.54 -23.90 -14.60
C LYS A 604 -8.08 -24.19 -14.98
N ALA A 605 -7.29 -24.73 -14.04
CA ALA A 605 -5.92 -25.16 -14.29
C ALA A 605 -5.84 -26.54 -14.95
N ARG A 606 -6.99 -27.21 -15.15
CA ARG A 606 -7.06 -28.62 -15.59
C ARG A 606 -6.17 -29.48 -14.69
N TRP A 607 -6.42 -29.38 -13.38
CA TRP A 607 -5.67 -30.12 -12.39
C TRP A 607 -5.81 -31.62 -12.63
N SER A 608 -4.68 -32.29 -12.64
CA SER A 608 -4.58 -33.75 -12.59
C SER A 608 -3.47 -34.08 -11.63
N SER A 609 -3.68 -35.10 -10.80
CA SER A 609 -2.78 -35.52 -9.71
C SER A 609 -1.37 -35.95 -10.17
N LEU A 610 -1.12 -35.96 -11.49
CA LEU A 610 0.11 -36.45 -12.13
C LEU A 610 0.90 -35.38 -12.91
N GLY A 611 0.47 -34.11 -12.88
CA GLY A 611 1.16 -33.02 -13.61
C GLY A 611 2.49 -32.64 -12.95
N LYS A 612 3.63 -32.99 -13.58
CA LYS A 612 4.96 -32.51 -13.15
C LYS A 612 4.97 -30.98 -13.12
N GLY A 613 5.47 -30.41 -12.02
CA GLY A 613 5.64 -28.96 -11.89
C GLY A 613 4.37 -28.17 -11.55
N LYS A 614 3.27 -28.82 -11.12
CA LYS A 614 2.08 -28.11 -10.63
C LYS A 614 2.06 -28.03 -9.11
N GLY A 615 1.71 -26.87 -8.56
CA GLY A 615 1.48 -26.66 -7.13
C GLY A 615 0.21 -25.84 -6.91
N ILE A 616 -0.46 -26.04 -5.77
CA ILE A 616 -1.66 -25.29 -5.39
C ILE A 616 -1.50 -24.70 -3.99
N ALA A 617 -1.99 -23.49 -3.79
CA ALA A 617 -2.08 -22.86 -2.48
C ALA A 617 -3.42 -22.14 -2.32
N PHE A 618 -3.89 -22.04 -1.08
CA PHE A 618 -5.09 -21.32 -0.67
C PHE A 618 -4.78 -20.27 0.40
N ALA A 619 -5.48 -19.15 0.37
CA ALA A 619 -5.46 -18.14 1.42
C ALA A 619 -6.82 -17.44 1.55
N ASP A 620 -7.19 -17.08 2.78
CA ASP A 620 -8.20 -16.04 3.04
C ASP A 620 -7.54 -14.83 3.70
N ARG A 621 -7.91 -13.64 3.22
CA ARG A 621 -7.52 -12.39 3.84
C ARG A 621 -8.69 -11.42 3.84
N ASN A 622 -9.16 -11.03 5.04
CA ASN A 622 -10.25 -10.06 5.22
C ASN A 622 -11.52 -10.46 4.42
N GLY A 623 -11.86 -11.75 4.38
CA GLY A 623 -13.04 -12.26 3.66
C GLY A 623 -12.89 -12.35 2.14
N THR A 624 -11.66 -12.12 1.64
CA THR A 624 -11.26 -12.42 0.27
C THR A 624 -10.59 -13.78 0.23
N ALA A 625 -11.21 -14.75 -0.44
CA ALA A 625 -10.70 -16.09 -0.59
C ALA A 625 -9.98 -16.23 -1.95
N VAL A 626 -8.77 -16.77 -1.94
CA VAL A 626 -7.94 -16.93 -3.15
C VAL A 626 -7.34 -18.32 -3.18
N ALA A 627 -7.41 -18.96 -4.35
CA ALA A 627 -6.63 -20.16 -4.65
C ALA A 627 -5.79 -19.94 -5.91
N VAL A 628 -4.55 -20.39 -5.87
CA VAL A 628 -3.58 -20.23 -6.96
C VAL A 628 -3.02 -21.59 -7.34
N VAL A 629 -3.12 -21.95 -8.61
CA VAL A 629 -2.36 -23.06 -9.20
C VAL A 629 -1.18 -22.47 -9.98
N ALA A 630 0.03 -22.85 -9.62
CA ALA A 630 1.25 -22.49 -10.33
C ALA A 630 1.75 -23.68 -11.16
N GLU A 631 2.10 -23.44 -12.42
CA GLU A 631 2.76 -24.39 -13.31
C GLU A 631 4.20 -23.89 -13.53
N VAL A 632 5.18 -24.67 -13.04
CA VAL A 632 6.60 -24.33 -13.04
C VAL A 632 7.43 -25.39 -13.74
N GLU A 633 8.51 -24.95 -14.37
CA GLU A 633 9.56 -25.78 -14.95
C GLU A 633 10.85 -25.53 -14.18
N VAL A 634 11.59 -26.59 -13.88
CA VAL A 634 12.88 -26.51 -13.19
C VAL A 634 13.92 -27.19 -14.06
N ASP A 635 14.93 -26.42 -14.49
CA ASP A 635 16.14 -26.99 -15.06
C ASP A 635 16.89 -27.69 -13.91
N ARG A 636 16.98 -29.02 -13.99
CA ARG A 636 17.57 -29.82 -12.91
C ARG A 636 19.09 -29.70 -12.82
N ALA A 637 19.76 -29.24 -13.88
CA ALA A 637 21.22 -29.11 -13.90
C ALA A 637 21.65 -27.77 -13.27
N SER A 638 20.95 -26.68 -13.58
CA SER A 638 21.24 -25.33 -13.11
C SER A 638 20.41 -24.90 -11.90
N GLY A 639 19.32 -25.60 -11.58
CA GLY A 639 18.34 -25.19 -10.58
C GLY A 639 17.46 -24.01 -11.01
N ARG A 640 17.56 -23.55 -12.26
CA ARG A 640 16.78 -22.42 -12.75
C ARG A 640 15.29 -22.76 -12.82
N ILE A 641 14.45 -21.86 -12.31
CA ILE A 641 13.00 -22.03 -12.24
C ILE A 641 12.32 -21.07 -13.22
N TRP A 642 11.38 -21.58 -14.02
CA TRP A 642 10.47 -20.78 -14.83
C TRP A 642 9.02 -21.02 -14.40
N ALA A 643 8.37 -19.97 -13.93
CA ALA A 643 6.93 -20.00 -13.73
C ALA A 643 6.22 -19.76 -15.07
N LYS A 644 5.65 -20.82 -15.65
CA LYS A 644 5.05 -20.80 -16.99
C LYS A 644 3.63 -20.23 -16.98
N ARG A 645 2.85 -20.58 -15.95
CA ARG A 645 1.44 -20.20 -15.85
C ARG A 645 0.98 -20.13 -14.41
N PHE A 646 0.13 -19.15 -14.13
CA PHE A 646 -0.65 -19.07 -12.91
C PHE A 646 -2.13 -19.08 -13.25
N THR A 647 -2.90 -19.90 -12.54
CA THR A 647 -4.36 -19.86 -12.58
C THR A 647 -4.85 -19.41 -11.22
N VAL A 648 -5.61 -18.31 -11.17
CA VAL A 648 -6.07 -17.70 -9.92
C VAL A 648 -7.60 -17.72 -9.88
N ALA A 649 -8.17 -18.33 -8.84
CA ALA A 649 -9.55 -18.11 -8.43
C ALA A 649 -9.57 -17.11 -7.29
N HIS A 650 -10.40 -16.08 -7.40
CA HIS A 650 -10.40 -14.95 -6.47
C HIS A 650 -11.84 -14.52 -6.17
N ASP A 651 -12.32 -14.84 -4.97
CA ASP A 651 -13.61 -14.41 -4.46
C ASP A 651 -13.42 -13.21 -3.52
N CYS A 652 -13.79 -12.02 -4.00
CA CYS A 652 -13.73 -10.75 -3.26
C CYS A 652 -15.11 -10.08 -3.13
N GLY A 653 -16.20 -10.82 -3.38
CA GLY A 653 -17.55 -10.27 -3.41
C GLY A 653 -17.85 -9.44 -4.66
N LEU A 654 -18.55 -8.31 -4.49
CA LEU A 654 -18.97 -7.45 -5.60
C LEU A 654 -17.77 -6.82 -6.31
N VAL A 655 -17.64 -7.11 -7.61
CA VAL A 655 -16.60 -6.53 -8.46
C VAL A 655 -17.06 -5.19 -9.02
N ILE A 656 -16.43 -4.10 -8.58
CA ILE A 656 -16.77 -2.75 -9.06
C ILE A 656 -16.27 -2.52 -10.49
N ASN A 657 -15.02 -2.88 -10.77
CA ASN A 657 -14.41 -2.78 -12.08
C ASN A 657 -13.56 -4.03 -12.37
N PRO A 658 -14.02 -4.94 -13.23
CA PRO A 658 -13.32 -6.21 -13.47
C PRO A 658 -11.95 -6.04 -14.13
N LEU A 659 -11.73 -4.98 -14.92
CA LEU A 659 -10.43 -4.71 -15.54
C LEU A 659 -9.36 -4.37 -14.49
N THR A 660 -9.68 -3.46 -13.58
CA THR A 660 -8.75 -3.07 -12.50
C THR A 660 -8.48 -4.20 -11.49
N LEU A 661 -9.50 -5.02 -11.18
CA LEU A 661 -9.34 -6.20 -10.34
C LEU A 661 -8.38 -7.19 -10.98
N ARG A 662 -8.56 -7.49 -12.28
CA ARG A 662 -7.66 -8.37 -13.03
C ARG A 662 -6.21 -7.87 -13.00
N GLN A 663 -5.99 -6.58 -13.31
CA GLN A 663 -4.65 -5.97 -13.27
C GLN A 663 -4.02 -6.04 -11.87
N THR A 664 -4.82 -5.90 -10.82
CA THR A 664 -4.37 -6.03 -9.43
C THR A 664 -3.92 -7.46 -9.13
N ILE A 665 -4.65 -8.47 -9.63
CA ILE A 665 -4.31 -9.89 -9.50
C ILE A 665 -3.02 -10.21 -10.25
N GLU A 666 -2.88 -9.75 -11.49
CA GLU A 666 -1.67 -9.94 -12.29
C GLU A 666 -0.45 -9.31 -11.60
N GLY A 667 -0.59 -8.09 -11.06
CA GLY A 667 0.47 -7.46 -10.27
C GLY A 667 0.82 -8.22 -8.99
N ASN A 668 -0.15 -8.84 -8.32
CA ASN A 668 0.11 -9.70 -7.15
C ASN A 668 0.90 -10.96 -7.53
N VAL A 669 0.58 -11.59 -8.65
CA VAL A 669 1.31 -12.76 -9.14
C VAL A 669 2.77 -12.42 -9.40
N VAL A 670 3.05 -11.27 -10.04
CA VAL A 670 4.43 -10.80 -10.28
C VAL A 670 5.16 -10.54 -8.96
N GLN A 671 4.53 -9.87 -7.99
CA GLN A 671 5.14 -9.59 -6.68
C GLN A 671 5.40 -10.89 -5.88
N GLY A 672 4.45 -11.82 -5.90
CA GLY A 672 4.58 -13.12 -5.24
C GLY A 672 5.72 -13.93 -5.85
N LEU A 673 5.72 -14.08 -7.17
CA LEU A 673 6.78 -14.78 -7.90
C LEU A 673 8.16 -14.20 -7.60
N SER A 674 8.29 -12.86 -7.64
CA SER A 674 9.56 -12.20 -7.36
C SER A 674 10.08 -12.55 -5.97
N ARG A 675 9.25 -12.45 -4.94
CA ARG A 675 9.64 -12.70 -3.55
C ARG A 675 9.92 -14.16 -3.24
N THR A 676 9.33 -15.08 -4.00
CA THR A 676 9.55 -16.52 -3.84
C THR A 676 10.87 -16.96 -4.48
N LEU A 677 11.31 -16.34 -5.57
CA LEU A 677 12.46 -16.80 -6.36
C LEU A 677 13.71 -15.91 -6.28
N PHE A 678 13.58 -14.63 -5.92
CA PHE A 678 14.65 -13.64 -5.94
C PHE A 678 14.64 -12.80 -4.67
#